data_AF-A0A9W4T0E7-F1
#
_entry.id   AF-A0A9W4T0E7-F1
#
_cell.length_a   1.000
_cell.length_b   1.000
_cell.length_c   1.000
_cell.angle_alpha   90.00
_cell.angle_beta   90.00
_cell.angle_gamma   90.00
#
_symmetry.space_group_name_H-M   'P 1'
#
loop_
_entity.id
_entity.type
_entity.pdbx_description
1 polymer ?
#
loop_
_entity_poly.entity_id
_entity_poly.type
_entity_poly.pdbx_seq_one_letter_code
_entity_poly.pdbx_strand_id
1 'polypeptide(L)'
;TTPETTQKIVSTQKTDGSIKLDKQVSEHIDISSDDIQKTVQSHGVSDKLKNISQSAWETALSLRYLTMTSSKDQADQHKDNSEKAKQYLIKELKDENLVKELLTASDKIIIEQSVQKEKKDAVATVQQSTSTEKVHEIVSNQKDDGSLQLTEAVSKELETDSTESLVSSVKSYFTTKDIKLPESKKIIDTAMTLSFLRKTSSADSSPEVKEKYEKAKKYLSSQIKDEKVEKELLEKTDQIVVDHATKKVVKEKANKVIIEKMQESVTVEEVDKVTKTQNKDGSFEISEKITEDLGITTSKDITSIIRVSDERVKKFDEKTWNTFITLEYCNKVLGKHEVVKDEKLEKEILESCEKVVVEKVSDKKKQSSSWFTSVGGYLTSTTKYLDDAGSDEKSFPEPVHEKSNKDSEKSSEQQMIQQMKLNHGLFMDEYGMQPSKLAIIKDDGKLNISSYKQQPIVYTNINDPDSTTNLNFETILQPSDACINFPIAEIAYNGVLSEAFANEDENLNELFGHLFARKVTVGGKLFIKGFSSSNQTQIDIAKFYLSSVYNLAKHYNKFSPLNHFSVFHFLRIETLDGKVLDTPVKLGDWMRDLYQNNNFDIISYDNLIPISQLKHEEFSDVNFESCPIEKQPGVANFKEKLSFDVWTGNVMDINLVGWIKNLPHCQVINKSYKLEKSKKFAVNIVKIPNIESSNKSYLETTKVKEELIINNIFSIKDLSHFPFVDRNIESNDSSYDEYSFLIKLEKYEIIMNRDHFNPSIEFEQAINDALESMKPYKALQGVFEEYGQFFAQKITLGRIFKKNIPNATSAKIYLKSPIVKSLEPYLNNLNIPYLLTQQGKIIEKNELFGLIQDLNDLEIIELNDFIPLYKILDEQQQRKIDIILNSNDCKSSEKKNF
;
A
#
# COMPACT_ATOMS: atom_id res chain seq x y z
N THR A 1 -1.79 -18.55 -7.81
CA THR A 1 -1.83 -19.79 -8.63
C THR A 1 -0.44 -20.12 -9.15
N THR A 2 -0.07 -21.40 -9.26
CA THR A 2 1.24 -21.81 -9.82
C THR A 2 1.24 -21.73 -11.35
N PRO A 3 2.40 -21.57 -12.01
CA PRO A 3 2.48 -21.58 -13.48
C PRO A 3 1.87 -22.83 -14.11
N GLU A 4 2.02 -23.98 -13.44
CA GLU A 4 1.45 -25.27 -13.86
C GLU A 4 -0.09 -25.27 -13.87
N THR A 5 -0.71 -24.69 -12.83
CA THR A 5 -2.18 -24.55 -12.77
C THR A 5 -2.68 -23.59 -13.85
N THR A 6 -1.99 -22.47 -14.08
CA THR A 6 -2.32 -21.53 -15.16
C THR A 6 -2.29 -22.23 -16.52
N GLN A 7 -1.26 -23.03 -16.80
CA GLN A 7 -1.16 -23.81 -18.04
C GLN A 7 -2.28 -24.86 -18.17
N LYS A 8 -2.64 -25.55 -17.09
CA LYS A 8 -3.74 -26.52 -17.10
C LYS A 8 -5.08 -25.86 -17.45
N ILE A 9 -5.41 -24.73 -16.83
CA ILE A 9 -6.65 -24.01 -17.13
C ILE A 9 -6.69 -23.59 -18.60
N VAL A 10 -5.59 -23.01 -19.09
CA VAL A 10 -5.47 -22.56 -20.49
C VAL A 10 -5.56 -23.73 -21.47
N SER A 11 -5.05 -24.91 -21.12
CA SER A 11 -5.12 -26.11 -21.97
C SER A 11 -6.54 -26.62 -22.21
N THR A 12 -7.51 -26.20 -21.38
CA THR A 12 -8.93 -26.54 -21.57
C THR A 12 -9.64 -25.65 -22.61
N GLN A 13 -8.95 -24.64 -23.15
CA GLN A 13 -9.53 -23.75 -24.16
C GLN A 13 -9.76 -24.47 -25.50
N LYS A 14 -10.99 -24.41 -25.99
CA LYS A 14 -11.39 -24.97 -27.28
C LYS A 14 -11.01 -24.04 -28.44
N THR A 15 -11.10 -24.57 -29.66
CA THR A 15 -10.79 -23.83 -30.90
C THR A 15 -11.71 -22.63 -31.15
N ASP A 16 -12.92 -22.62 -30.56
CA ASP A 16 -13.86 -21.50 -30.63
C ASP A 16 -13.56 -20.38 -29.61
N GLY A 17 -12.56 -20.57 -28.75
CA GLY A 17 -12.16 -19.64 -27.69
C GLY A 17 -12.80 -19.90 -26.32
N SER A 18 -13.81 -20.78 -26.23
CA SER A 18 -14.44 -21.13 -24.96
C SER A 18 -13.49 -21.90 -24.04
N ILE A 19 -13.58 -21.67 -22.73
CA ILE A 19 -12.75 -22.33 -21.71
C ILE A 19 -13.69 -23.14 -20.81
N LYS A 20 -13.39 -24.43 -20.66
CA LYS A 20 -14.13 -25.28 -19.72
C LYS A 20 -13.66 -25.00 -18.30
N LEU A 21 -14.57 -25.09 -17.32
CA LEU A 21 -14.18 -24.96 -15.92
C LEU A 21 -13.23 -26.09 -15.53
N ASP A 22 -11.96 -25.74 -15.28
CA ASP A 22 -10.94 -26.69 -14.85
C ASP A 22 -11.24 -27.23 -13.44
N LYS A 23 -10.81 -28.47 -13.18
CA LYS A 23 -11.06 -29.14 -11.90
C LYS A 23 -10.46 -28.36 -10.71
N GLN A 24 -9.28 -27.78 -10.86
CA GLN A 24 -8.66 -27.01 -9.80
C GLN A 24 -9.40 -25.70 -9.55
N VAL A 25 -9.92 -25.05 -10.61
CA VAL A 25 -10.76 -23.85 -10.45
C VAL A 25 -12.04 -24.21 -9.71
N SER A 26 -12.70 -25.28 -10.15
CA SER A 26 -13.91 -25.84 -9.54
C SER A 26 -13.72 -26.18 -8.06
N GLU A 27 -12.59 -26.80 -7.70
CA GLU A 27 -12.24 -27.12 -6.31
C GLU A 27 -11.99 -25.86 -5.45
N HIS A 28 -11.35 -24.81 -6.00
CA HIS A 28 -11.06 -23.57 -5.27
C HIS A 28 -12.31 -22.73 -5.01
N ILE A 29 -13.24 -22.68 -5.97
CA ILE A 29 -14.48 -21.90 -5.85
C ILE A 29 -15.66 -22.76 -5.40
N ASP A 30 -15.47 -24.03 -5.01
CA ASP A 30 -16.52 -25.00 -4.61
C ASP A 30 -17.75 -25.04 -5.56
N ILE A 31 -17.54 -24.80 -6.86
CA ILE A 31 -18.58 -24.85 -7.90
C ILE A 31 -18.25 -25.95 -8.89
N SER A 32 -19.10 -26.96 -8.98
CA SER A 32 -19.03 -27.95 -10.06
C SER A 32 -19.57 -27.34 -11.36
N SER A 33 -19.09 -27.82 -12.51
CA SER A 33 -19.62 -27.38 -13.81
C SER A 33 -21.15 -27.56 -13.91
N ASP A 34 -21.68 -28.64 -13.35
CA ASP A 34 -23.11 -28.96 -13.37
C ASP A 34 -23.95 -28.05 -12.45
N ASP A 35 -23.34 -27.50 -11.39
CA ASP A 35 -24.01 -26.64 -10.40
C ASP A 35 -23.91 -25.13 -10.69
N ILE A 36 -23.22 -24.72 -11.77
CA ILE A 36 -23.04 -23.31 -12.13
C ILE A 36 -24.37 -22.57 -12.19
N GLN A 37 -25.38 -23.11 -12.88
CA GLN A 37 -26.67 -22.42 -13.03
C GLN A 37 -27.39 -22.25 -11.69
N LYS A 38 -27.35 -23.27 -10.84
CA LYS A 38 -27.93 -23.20 -9.49
C LYS A 38 -27.23 -22.14 -8.63
N THR A 39 -25.90 -22.08 -8.73
CA THR A 39 -25.09 -21.09 -8.03
C THR A 39 -25.44 -19.69 -8.50
N VAL A 40 -25.45 -19.45 -9.81
CA VAL A 40 -25.81 -18.15 -10.42
C VAL A 40 -27.20 -17.67 -9.98
N GLN A 41 -28.19 -18.57 -9.94
CA GLN A 41 -29.55 -18.24 -9.49
C GLN A 41 -29.61 -17.77 -8.03
N SER A 42 -28.73 -18.28 -7.17
CA SER A 42 -28.67 -17.87 -5.76
C SER A 42 -28.00 -16.50 -5.53
N HIS A 43 -27.22 -15.98 -6.49
CA HIS A 43 -26.44 -14.73 -6.33
C HIS A 43 -27.19 -13.46 -6.80
N GLY A 44 -28.50 -13.56 -7.09
CA GLY A 44 -29.31 -12.39 -7.45
C GLY A 44 -28.89 -11.69 -8.75
N VAL A 45 -28.33 -12.43 -9.71
CA VAL A 45 -27.94 -11.88 -11.02
C VAL A 45 -29.17 -11.44 -11.82
N SER A 46 -28.98 -10.56 -12.81
CA SER A 46 -30.08 -10.11 -13.68
C SER A 46 -30.74 -11.27 -14.44
N ASP A 47 -32.01 -11.10 -14.79
CA ASP A 47 -32.77 -12.12 -15.54
C ASP A 47 -32.16 -12.42 -16.92
N LYS A 48 -31.38 -11.49 -17.47
CA LYS A 48 -30.61 -11.71 -18.69
C LYS A 48 -29.47 -12.71 -18.47
N LEU A 49 -28.75 -12.59 -17.35
CA LEU A 49 -27.65 -13.48 -16.98
C LEU A 49 -28.11 -14.88 -16.53
N LYS A 50 -29.34 -15.03 -16.04
CA LYS A 50 -29.92 -16.35 -15.69
C LYS A 50 -30.10 -17.28 -16.88
N ASN A 51 -30.22 -16.71 -18.09
CA ASN A 51 -30.57 -17.45 -19.31
C ASN A 51 -29.39 -17.68 -20.26
N ILE A 52 -28.16 -17.33 -19.87
CA ILE A 52 -26.98 -17.54 -20.73
C ILE A 52 -26.51 -19.01 -20.69
N SER A 53 -25.74 -19.40 -21.70
CA SER A 53 -25.21 -20.76 -21.82
C SER A 53 -24.20 -21.11 -20.72
N GLN A 54 -24.18 -22.38 -20.32
CA GLN A 54 -23.21 -22.89 -19.34
C GLN A 54 -21.77 -22.66 -19.81
N SER A 55 -21.49 -22.82 -21.11
CA SER A 55 -20.16 -22.55 -21.68
C SER A 55 -19.73 -21.08 -21.57
N ALA A 56 -20.67 -20.13 -21.64
CA ALA A 56 -20.37 -18.72 -21.41
C ALA A 56 -20.00 -18.46 -19.94
N TRP A 57 -20.73 -19.07 -18.99
CA TRP A 57 -20.38 -19.00 -17.56
C TRP A 57 -19.05 -19.67 -17.24
N GLU A 58 -18.80 -20.88 -17.75
CA GLU A 58 -17.52 -21.58 -17.57
C GLU A 58 -16.35 -20.75 -18.09
N THR A 59 -16.52 -20.14 -19.26
CA THR A 59 -15.50 -19.29 -19.88
C THR A 59 -15.27 -18.04 -19.06
N ALA A 60 -16.33 -17.37 -18.61
CA ALA A 60 -16.24 -16.16 -17.80
C ALA A 60 -15.58 -16.44 -16.43
N LEU A 61 -16.02 -17.48 -15.72
CA LEU A 61 -15.43 -17.87 -14.44
C LEU A 61 -13.96 -18.25 -14.56
N SER A 62 -13.60 -19.05 -15.57
CA SER A 62 -12.20 -19.46 -15.80
C SER A 62 -11.31 -18.28 -16.19
N LEU A 63 -11.80 -17.39 -17.06
CA LEU A 63 -11.09 -16.18 -17.47
C LEU A 63 -10.86 -15.23 -16.30
N ARG A 64 -11.89 -14.98 -15.48
CA ARG A 64 -11.79 -14.09 -14.33
C ARG A 64 -10.91 -14.69 -13.25
N TYR A 65 -11.02 -15.99 -12.97
CA TYR A 65 -10.12 -16.69 -12.05
C TYR A 65 -8.64 -16.56 -12.46
N LEU A 66 -8.33 -16.75 -13.74
CA LEU A 66 -6.97 -16.53 -14.27
C LEU A 66 -6.51 -15.09 -14.08
N THR A 67 -7.38 -14.12 -14.38
CA THR A 67 -7.07 -12.69 -14.24
C THR A 67 -6.80 -12.32 -12.78
N MET A 68 -7.55 -12.89 -11.84
CA MET A 68 -7.46 -12.56 -10.40
C MET A 68 -6.29 -13.25 -9.70
N THR A 69 -5.83 -14.40 -10.20
CA THR A 69 -4.90 -15.26 -9.46
C THR A 69 -3.51 -15.41 -10.10
N SER A 70 -3.33 -14.85 -11.30
CA SER A 70 -2.04 -14.87 -12.00
C SER A 70 -1.14 -13.71 -11.56
N SER A 71 0.14 -14.01 -11.38
CA SER A 71 1.17 -12.96 -11.23
C SER A 71 1.37 -12.18 -12.53
N LYS A 72 2.01 -11.00 -12.46
CA LYS A 72 2.26 -10.15 -13.63
C LYS A 72 3.00 -10.89 -14.75
N ASP A 73 3.98 -11.72 -14.40
CA ASP A 73 4.77 -12.50 -15.35
C ASP A 73 3.97 -13.69 -15.94
N GLN A 74 2.99 -14.22 -15.20
CA GLN A 74 2.07 -15.26 -15.70
C GLN A 74 0.97 -14.67 -16.59
N ALA A 75 0.51 -13.45 -16.31
CA ALA A 75 -0.51 -12.75 -17.09
C ALA A 75 -0.11 -12.59 -18.56
N ASP A 76 1.18 -12.33 -18.83
CA ASP A 76 1.70 -12.23 -20.18
C ASP A 76 1.70 -13.59 -20.92
N GLN A 77 1.83 -14.71 -20.21
CA GLN A 77 1.88 -16.05 -20.83
C GLN A 77 0.53 -16.55 -21.37
N HIS A 78 -0.59 -16.06 -20.84
CA HIS A 78 -1.94 -16.49 -21.26
C HIS A 78 -2.78 -15.35 -21.84
N LYS A 79 -2.16 -14.22 -22.16
CA LYS A 79 -2.81 -13.03 -22.72
C LYS A 79 -3.58 -13.34 -24.00
N ASP A 80 -3.00 -14.11 -24.91
CA ASP A 80 -3.63 -14.51 -26.17
C ASP A 80 -4.86 -15.41 -25.93
N ASN A 81 -4.78 -16.29 -24.94
CA ASN A 81 -5.89 -17.16 -24.55
C ASN A 81 -7.03 -16.34 -23.90
N SER A 82 -6.69 -15.37 -23.06
CA SER A 82 -7.66 -14.44 -22.48
C SER A 82 -8.38 -13.62 -23.54
N GLU A 83 -7.68 -13.19 -24.60
CA GLU A 83 -8.29 -12.43 -25.68
C GLU A 83 -9.24 -13.30 -26.52
N LYS A 84 -8.84 -14.54 -26.83
CA LYS A 84 -9.73 -15.52 -27.50
C LYS A 84 -11.00 -15.83 -26.68
N ALA A 85 -10.88 -15.93 -25.36
CA ALA A 85 -12.01 -16.15 -24.47
C ALA A 85 -12.98 -14.95 -24.47
N LYS A 86 -12.46 -13.72 -24.46
CA LYS A 86 -13.30 -12.51 -24.58
C LYS A 86 -14.00 -12.45 -25.94
N GLN A 87 -13.29 -12.75 -27.03
CA GLN A 87 -13.88 -12.80 -28.37
C GLN A 87 -14.99 -13.85 -28.47
N TYR A 88 -14.81 -15.03 -27.86
CA TYR A 88 -15.86 -16.03 -27.74
C TYR A 88 -17.11 -15.48 -27.02
N LEU A 89 -16.95 -14.85 -25.85
CA LEU A 89 -18.06 -14.29 -25.08
C LEU A 89 -18.83 -13.21 -25.86
N ILE A 90 -18.11 -12.32 -26.56
CA ILE A 90 -18.73 -11.29 -27.40
C ILE A 90 -19.52 -11.92 -28.56
N LYS A 91 -18.97 -12.96 -29.20
CA LYS A 91 -19.62 -13.67 -30.31
C LYS A 91 -20.86 -14.43 -29.85
N GLU A 92 -20.79 -15.09 -28.69
CA GLU A 92 -21.86 -15.91 -28.11
C GLU A 92 -23.03 -15.03 -27.65
N LEU A 93 -22.75 -13.97 -26.90
CA LEU A 93 -23.78 -13.12 -26.30
C LEU A 93 -24.29 -12.03 -27.23
N LYS A 94 -23.49 -11.60 -28.22
CA LYS A 94 -23.81 -10.52 -29.18
C LYS A 94 -24.22 -9.19 -28.51
N ASP A 95 -23.85 -9.01 -27.25
CA ASP A 95 -24.14 -7.84 -26.43
C ASP A 95 -22.92 -7.59 -25.52
N GLU A 96 -22.14 -6.55 -25.84
CA GLU A 96 -20.94 -6.20 -25.09
C GLU A 96 -21.23 -5.74 -23.66
N ASN A 97 -22.40 -5.14 -23.41
CA ASN A 97 -22.79 -4.75 -22.06
C ASN A 97 -23.12 -5.97 -21.22
N LEU A 98 -23.79 -6.97 -21.81
CA LEU A 98 -24.06 -8.24 -21.15
C LEU A 98 -22.77 -9.04 -20.86
N VAL A 99 -21.76 -8.97 -21.74
CA VAL A 99 -20.42 -9.54 -21.47
C VAL A 99 -19.77 -8.86 -20.25
N LYS A 100 -19.80 -7.52 -20.16
CA LYS A 100 -19.25 -6.79 -19.00
C LYS A 100 -19.99 -7.15 -17.71
N GLU A 101 -21.31 -7.26 -17.76
CA GLU A 101 -22.15 -7.66 -16.64
C GLU A 101 -21.81 -9.09 -16.18
N LEU A 102 -21.67 -10.03 -17.13
CA LEU A 102 -21.28 -11.41 -16.88
C LEU A 102 -19.90 -11.50 -16.20
N LEU A 103 -18.91 -10.77 -16.70
CA LEU A 103 -17.56 -10.76 -16.13
C LEU A 103 -17.56 -10.18 -14.71
N THR A 104 -18.35 -9.12 -14.47
CA THR A 104 -18.49 -8.51 -13.13
C THR A 104 -19.20 -9.44 -12.15
N ALA A 105 -20.27 -10.12 -12.60
CA ALA A 105 -20.95 -11.13 -11.80
C ALA A 105 -20.04 -12.32 -11.49
N SER A 106 -19.20 -12.72 -12.46
CA SER A 106 -18.21 -13.78 -12.27
C SER A 106 -17.16 -13.41 -11.23
N ASP A 107 -16.67 -12.15 -11.22
CA ASP A 107 -15.76 -11.66 -10.17
C ASP A 107 -16.38 -11.81 -8.79
N LYS A 108 -17.64 -11.35 -8.63
CA LYS A 108 -18.37 -11.44 -7.37
C LYS A 108 -18.53 -12.90 -6.91
N ILE A 109 -18.98 -13.78 -7.80
CA ILE A 109 -19.16 -15.21 -7.51
C ILE A 109 -17.84 -15.86 -7.09
N ILE A 110 -16.74 -15.60 -7.81
CA ILE A 110 -15.42 -16.16 -7.47
C ILE A 110 -14.99 -15.72 -6.08
N ILE A 111 -15.12 -14.43 -5.74
CA ILE A 111 -14.73 -13.92 -4.41
C ILE A 111 -15.57 -14.57 -3.32
N GLU A 112 -16.90 -14.50 -3.44
CA GLU A 112 -17.82 -14.99 -2.40
C GLU A 112 -17.64 -16.50 -2.18
N GLN A 113 -17.53 -17.28 -3.25
CA GLN A 113 -17.36 -18.72 -3.13
C GLN A 113 -15.97 -19.13 -2.63
N SER A 114 -14.91 -18.44 -3.05
CA SER A 114 -13.56 -18.70 -2.51
C SER A 114 -13.52 -18.44 -1.00
N VAL A 115 -14.20 -17.40 -0.52
CA VAL A 115 -14.32 -17.11 0.92
C VAL A 115 -15.11 -18.21 1.63
N GLN A 116 -16.24 -18.65 1.08
CA GLN A 116 -17.03 -19.73 1.68
C GLN A 116 -16.26 -21.05 1.74
N LYS A 117 -15.53 -21.39 0.67
CA LYS A 117 -14.67 -22.56 0.60
C LYS A 117 -13.56 -22.49 1.65
N GLU A 118 -12.89 -21.35 1.78
CA GLU A 118 -11.84 -21.15 2.78
C GLU A 118 -12.41 -21.27 4.21
N LYS A 119 -13.60 -20.72 4.49
CA LYS A 119 -14.29 -20.90 5.78
C LYS A 119 -14.56 -22.36 6.09
N LYS A 120 -15.06 -23.13 5.12
CA LYS A 120 -15.36 -24.57 5.25
C LYS A 120 -14.08 -25.39 5.50
N ASP A 121 -13.02 -25.12 4.75
CA ASP A 121 -11.74 -25.81 4.89
C ASP A 121 -11.05 -25.46 6.21
N ALA A 122 -11.17 -24.20 6.67
CA ALA A 122 -10.65 -23.78 7.96
C ALA A 122 -11.36 -24.48 9.12
N VAL A 123 -12.69 -24.56 9.07
CA VAL A 123 -13.49 -25.31 10.07
C VAL A 123 -13.11 -26.78 10.08
N ALA A 124 -12.94 -27.42 8.92
CA ALA A 124 -12.49 -28.80 8.82
C ALA A 124 -11.08 -29.01 9.41
N THR A 125 -10.18 -28.03 9.22
CA THR A 125 -8.82 -28.06 9.79
C THR A 125 -8.86 -27.96 11.32
N VAL A 126 -9.63 -27.01 11.87
CA VAL A 126 -9.84 -26.90 13.34
C VAL A 126 -10.55 -28.14 13.90
N GLN A 127 -11.44 -28.74 13.12
CA GLN A 127 -12.10 -29.97 13.49
C GLN A 127 -11.13 -31.15 13.61
N GLN A 128 -10.13 -31.22 12.72
CA GLN A 128 -9.08 -32.24 12.79
C GLN A 128 -8.08 -31.98 13.95
N SER A 129 -7.86 -30.72 14.35
CA SER A 129 -6.98 -30.37 15.49
C SER A 129 -7.65 -30.52 16.86
N THR A 130 -8.98 -30.55 16.90
CA THR A 130 -9.76 -30.67 18.12
C THR A 130 -9.84 -32.15 18.56
N SER A 131 -8.94 -32.54 19.46
CA SER A 131 -8.89 -33.90 20.03
C SER A 131 -10.14 -34.27 20.83
N THR A 132 -10.46 -35.57 20.91
CA THR A 132 -11.56 -36.09 21.73
C THR A 132 -11.43 -35.75 23.21
N GLU A 133 -10.22 -35.69 23.76
CA GLU A 133 -9.96 -35.32 25.16
C GLU A 133 -10.40 -33.89 25.46
N LYS A 134 -10.06 -32.93 24.57
CA LYS A 134 -10.49 -31.53 24.68
C LYS A 134 -12.02 -31.38 24.64
N VAL A 135 -12.69 -32.16 23.78
CA VAL A 135 -14.16 -32.16 23.70
C VAL A 135 -14.75 -32.63 25.03
N HIS A 136 -14.20 -33.70 25.61
CA HIS A 136 -14.60 -34.21 26.92
C HIS A 136 -14.36 -33.19 28.05
N GLU A 137 -13.22 -32.49 28.03
CA GLU A 137 -12.93 -31.39 28.97
C GLU A 137 -13.98 -30.28 28.88
N ILE A 138 -14.31 -29.82 27.66
CA ILE A 138 -15.29 -28.75 27.45
C ILE A 138 -16.67 -29.15 28.00
N VAL A 139 -17.17 -30.35 27.68
CA VAL A 139 -18.50 -30.78 28.15
C VAL A 139 -18.52 -31.21 29.63
N SER A 140 -17.38 -31.49 30.25
CA SER A 140 -17.31 -31.80 31.68
C SER A 140 -17.72 -30.62 32.57
N ASN A 141 -17.66 -29.39 32.04
CA ASN A 141 -18.07 -28.16 32.72
C ASN A 141 -19.58 -27.86 32.61
N GLN A 142 -20.39 -28.84 32.19
CA GLN A 142 -21.85 -28.72 32.21
C GLN A 142 -22.39 -28.70 33.64
N LYS A 143 -23.25 -27.74 33.95
CA LYS A 143 -23.92 -27.62 35.25
C LYS A 143 -25.17 -28.49 35.33
N ASP A 144 -25.69 -28.71 36.54
CA ASP A 144 -26.90 -29.50 36.79
C ASP A 144 -28.15 -28.96 36.07
N ASP A 145 -28.19 -27.64 35.79
CA ASP A 145 -29.26 -26.99 35.03
C ASP A 145 -29.16 -27.25 33.51
N GLY A 146 -28.12 -27.94 33.05
CA GLY A 146 -27.83 -28.23 31.65
C GLY A 146 -26.99 -27.15 30.95
N SER A 147 -26.73 -26.00 31.58
CA SER A 147 -25.92 -24.93 30.98
C SER A 147 -24.45 -25.31 30.83
N LEU A 148 -23.81 -24.80 29.78
CA LEU A 148 -22.38 -24.97 29.52
C LEU A 148 -21.64 -23.66 29.79
N GLN A 149 -20.48 -23.77 30.41
CA GLN A 149 -19.57 -22.65 30.60
C GLN A 149 -18.59 -22.57 29.42
N LEU A 150 -18.39 -21.36 28.90
CA LEU A 150 -17.34 -21.10 27.91
C LEU A 150 -15.98 -21.16 28.60
N THR A 151 -15.12 -22.08 28.15
CA THR A 151 -13.82 -22.35 28.80
C THR A 151 -12.66 -21.76 28.01
N GLU A 152 -11.53 -21.59 28.69
CA GLU A 152 -10.27 -21.18 28.07
C GLU A 152 -9.81 -22.15 26.98
N ALA A 153 -10.23 -23.43 27.04
CA ALA A 153 -9.94 -24.40 25.98
C ALA A 153 -10.56 -23.99 24.63
N VAL A 154 -11.79 -23.44 24.64
CA VAL A 154 -12.45 -22.91 23.44
C VAL A 154 -11.73 -21.67 22.92
N SER A 155 -11.38 -20.75 23.81
CA SER A 155 -10.66 -19.53 23.42
C SER A 155 -9.27 -19.81 22.84
N LYS A 156 -8.54 -20.79 23.40
CA LYS A 156 -7.24 -21.22 22.86
C LYS A 156 -7.36 -21.87 21.50
N GLU A 157 -8.35 -22.75 21.30
CA GLU A 157 -8.51 -23.44 20.01
C GLU A 157 -8.91 -22.47 18.89
N LEU A 158 -9.61 -21.38 19.22
CA LEU A 158 -9.99 -20.29 18.31
C LEU A 158 -8.99 -19.12 18.27
N GLU A 159 -7.85 -19.22 18.97
CA GLU A 159 -6.83 -18.16 19.09
C GLU A 159 -7.40 -16.78 19.48
N THR A 160 -8.22 -16.74 20.52
CA THR A 160 -8.79 -15.50 21.05
C THR A 160 -8.13 -15.10 22.37
N ASP A 161 -8.05 -13.80 22.63
CA ASP A 161 -7.39 -13.25 23.82
C ASP A 161 -8.05 -13.67 25.13
N SER A 162 -9.36 -13.92 25.11
CA SER A 162 -10.14 -14.37 26.26
C SER A 162 -11.54 -14.85 25.86
N THR A 163 -12.21 -15.56 26.75
CA THR A 163 -13.64 -15.89 26.63
C THR A 163 -14.52 -14.63 26.65
N GLU A 164 -14.08 -13.55 27.30
CA GLU A 164 -14.82 -12.27 27.37
C GLU A 164 -14.93 -11.62 25.98
N SER A 165 -13.87 -11.72 25.16
CA SER A 165 -13.84 -11.20 23.79
C SER A 165 -14.90 -11.86 22.90
N LEU A 166 -15.05 -13.18 23.00
CA LEU A 166 -16.10 -13.92 22.28
C LEU A 166 -17.50 -13.49 22.73
N VAL A 167 -17.70 -13.32 24.04
CA VAL A 167 -18.97 -12.86 24.61
C VAL A 167 -19.32 -11.42 24.16
N SER A 168 -18.34 -10.51 24.12
CA SER A 168 -18.56 -9.14 23.64
C SER A 168 -18.98 -9.10 22.17
N SER A 169 -18.38 -9.94 21.32
CA SER A 169 -18.71 -10.03 19.89
C SER A 169 -20.15 -10.50 19.65
N VAL A 170 -20.68 -11.35 20.52
CA VAL A 170 -22.10 -11.73 20.48
C VAL A 170 -22.97 -10.56 20.94
N LYS A 171 -22.63 -9.91 22.05
CA LYS A 171 -23.44 -8.82 22.62
C LYS A 171 -23.56 -7.61 21.69
N SER A 172 -22.47 -7.20 21.04
CA SER A 172 -22.48 -6.07 20.11
C SER A 172 -23.46 -6.30 18.95
N TYR A 173 -23.49 -7.51 18.38
CA TYR A 173 -24.41 -7.86 17.31
C TYR A 173 -25.88 -7.71 17.70
N PHE A 174 -26.29 -8.25 18.85
CA PHE A 174 -27.69 -8.16 19.29
C PHE A 174 -28.07 -6.72 19.69
N THR A 175 -27.11 -5.92 20.16
CA THR A 175 -27.30 -4.49 20.44
C THR A 175 -27.60 -3.71 19.17
N THR A 176 -26.96 -4.02 18.04
CA THR A 176 -27.18 -3.33 16.75
C THR A 176 -28.50 -3.65 16.05
N LYS A 177 -29.16 -4.76 16.41
CA LYS A 177 -30.39 -5.23 15.73
C LYS A 177 -31.70 -4.94 16.47
N ASP A 178 -31.66 -4.23 17.61
CA ASP A 178 -32.81 -4.01 18.49
C ASP A 178 -33.50 -5.31 18.97
N ILE A 179 -32.77 -6.42 18.99
CA ILE A 179 -33.28 -7.71 19.48
C ILE A 179 -32.88 -7.85 20.95
N LYS A 180 -33.88 -7.97 21.84
CA LYS A 180 -33.65 -8.21 23.28
C LYS A 180 -33.09 -9.61 23.51
N LEU A 181 -31.77 -9.74 23.44
CA LEU A 181 -31.08 -10.92 23.94
C LEU A 181 -31.26 -10.98 25.47
N PRO A 182 -31.57 -12.14 26.06
CA PRO A 182 -31.66 -12.22 27.52
C PRO A 182 -30.27 -11.93 28.13
N GLU A 183 -30.18 -11.03 29.11
CA GLU A 183 -28.93 -10.51 29.71
C GLU A 183 -28.05 -11.55 30.45
N SER A 184 -28.34 -12.84 30.31
CA SER A 184 -27.63 -13.91 31.01
C SER A 184 -26.36 -14.32 30.25
N LYS A 185 -25.19 -14.02 30.84
CA LYS A 185 -23.88 -14.54 30.39
C LYS A 185 -23.91 -16.06 30.15
N LYS A 186 -24.65 -16.82 30.98
CA LYS A 186 -24.80 -18.28 30.83
C LYS A 186 -25.42 -18.70 29.49
N ILE A 187 -26.34 -17.90 28.94
CA ILE A 187 -27.00 -18.21 27.66
C ILE A 187 -26.01 -18.04 26.51
N ILE A 188 -25.24 -16.94 26.52
CA ILE A 188 -24.20 -16.68 25.52
C ILE A 188 -23.09 -17.74 25.61
N ASP A 189 -22.63 -18.05 26.83
CA ASP A 189 -21.61 -19.08 27.07
C ASP A 189 -22.07 -20.44 26.54
N THR A 190 -23.33 -20.82 26.80
CA THR A 190 -23.89 -22.08 26.34
C THR A 190 -24.02 -22.11 24.82
N ALA A 191 -24.51 -21.03 24.20
CA ALA A 191 -24.66 -20.92 22.75
C ALA A 191 -23.29 -20.95 22.03
N MET A 192 -22.30 -20.19 22.49
CA MET A 192 -20.94 -20.21 21.95
C MET A 192 -20.30 -21.59 22.07
N THR A 193 -20.46 -22.25 23.21
CA THR A 193 -19.90 -23.59 23.42
C THR A 193 -20.57 -24.61 22.52
N LEU A 194 -21.89 -24.55 22.33
CA LEU A 194 -22.63 -25.42 21.41
C LEU A 194 -22.23 -25.18 19.95
N SER A 195 -22.06 -23.93 19.53
CA SER A 195 -21.58 -23.59 18.20
C SER A 195 -20.17 -24.10 17.95
N PHE A 196 -19.27 -23.94 18.93
CA PHE A 196 -17.91 -24.50 18.85
C PHE A 196 -17.98 -26.01 18.67
N LEU A 197 -18.68 -26.74 19.53
CA LEU A 197 -18.83 -28.18 19.43
C LEU A 197 -19.45 -28.59 18.09
N ARG A 198 -20.52 -27.93 17.64
CA ARG A 198 -21.19 -28.25 16.38
C ARG A 198 -20.30 -28.05 15.15
N LYS A 199 -19.50 -26.98 15.12
CA LYS A 199 -18.66 -26.64 13.96
C LYS A 199 -17.32 -27.37 13.97
N THR A 200 -16.75 -27.60 15.15
CA THR A 200 -15.34 -28.02 15.28
C THR A 200 -15.15 -29.36 15.98
N SER A 201 -16.20 -30.04 16.45
CA SER A 201 -16.06 -31.43 16.93
C SER A 201 -16.48 -32.42 15.86
N SER A 202 -15.81 -33.58 15.79
CA SER A 202 -16.26 -34.70 14.95
C SER A 202 -17.61 -35.24 15.44
N ALA A 203 -18.53 -35.54 14.52
CA ALA A 203 -19.86 -36.07 14.84
C ALA A 203 -19.87 -37.45 15.56
N ASP A 204 -18.70 -38.09 15.65
CA ASP A 204 -18.45 -39.35 16.37
C ASP A 204 -18.14 -39.17 17.86
N SER A 205 -18.35 -37.96 18.40
CA SER A 205 -18.27 -37.73 19.83
C SER A 205 -19.16 -38.72 20.59
N SER A 206 -18.58 -39.30 21.64
CA SER A 206 -19.11 -40.43 22.39
C SER A 206 -20.58 -40.21 22.83
N PRO A 207 -21.34 -41.29 23.14
CA PRO A 207 -22.72 -41.16 23.61
C PRO A 207 -22.90 -40.15 24.76
N GLU A 208 -21.89 -40.02 25.63
CA GLU A 208 -21.85 -39.04 26.72
C GLU A 208 -21.84 -37.59 26.22
N VAL A 209 -21.03 -37.26 25.21
CA VAL A 209 -20.95 -35.91 24.64
C VAL A 209 -22.27 -35.54 23.96
N LYS A 210 -22.89 -36.48 23.25
CA LYS A 210 -24.20 -36.28 22.61
C LYS A 210 -25.29 -36.03 23.65
N GLU A 211 -25.30 -36.77 24.75
CA GLU A 211 -26.25 -36.56 25.85
C GLU A 211 -26.09 -35.16 26.46
N LYS A 212 -24.85 -34.74 26.73
CA LYS A 212 -24.56 -33.41 27.29
C LYS A 212 -24.91 -32.29 26.31
N TYR A 213 -24.63 -32.45 25.02
CA TYR A 213 -25.01 -31.52 23.96
C TYR A 213 -26.53 -31.31 23.91
N GLU A 214 -27.32 -32.39 23.93
CA GLU A 214 -28.79 -32.30 23.91
C GLU A 214 -29.35 -31.67 25.19
N LYS A 215 -28.75 -31.91 26.35
CA LYS A 215 -29.11 -31.22 27.61
C LYS A 215 -28.89 -29.70 27.51
N ALA A 216 -27.76 -29.27 26.95
CA ALA A 216 -27.44 -27.86 26.76
C ALA A 216 -28.36 -27.19 25.74
N LYS A 217 -28.72 -27.89 24.66
CA LYS A 217 -29.72 -27.41 23.69
C LYS A 217 -31.08 -27.21 24.35
N LYS A 218 -31.55 -28.20 25.13
CA LYS A 218 -32.81 -28.07 25.90
C LYS A 218 -32.77 -26.92 26.90
N TYR A 219 -31.63 -26.68 27.55
CA TYR A 219 -31.44 -25.52 28.42
C TYR A 219 -31.66 -24.21 27.63
N LEU A 220 -30.99 -24.01 26.48
CA LEU A 220 -31.16 -22.80 25.67
C LEU A 220 -32.62 -22.57 25.28
N SER A 221 -33.30 -23.58 24.75
CA SER A 221 -34.71 -23.45 24.34
C SER A 221 -35.63 -23.13 25.51
N SER A 222 -35.34 -23.67 26.71
CA SER A 222 -36.11 -23.35 27.92
C SER A 222 -35.91 -21.92 28.42
N GLN A 223 -34.72 -21.33 28.20
CA GLN A 223 -34.37 -20.01 28.69
C GLN A 223 -34.82 -18.89 27.74
N ILE A 224 -34.60 -19.06 26.44
CA ILE A 224 -34.88 -18.01 25.44
C ILE A 224 -36.39 -17.92 25.17
N LYS A 225 -37.11 -19.07 25.14
CA LYS A 225 -38.56 -19.22 24.87
C LYS A 225 -39.05 -18.69 23.51
N ASP A 226 -38.31 -17.79 22.88
CA ASP A 226 -38.51 -17.27 21.53
C ASP A 226 -37.60 -18.01 20.54
N GLU A 227 -38.22 -18.83 19.68
CA GLU A 227 -37.52 -19.64 18.68
C GLU A 227 -36.74 -18.80 17.66
N LYS A 228 -37.22 -17.58 17.34
CA LYS A 228 -36.54 -16.69 16.39
C LYS A 228 -35.25 -16.15 17.00
N VAL A 229 -35.29 -15.73 18.27
CA VAL A 229 -34.10 -15.24 19.00
C VAL A 229 -33.10 -16.37 19.23
N GLU A 230 -33.57 -17.59 19.55
CA GLU A 230 -32.70 -18.75 19.70
C GLU A 230 -31.97 -19.09 18.40
N LYS A 231 -32.69 -19.11 17.28
CA LYS A 231 -32.12 -19.38 15.96
C LYS A 231 -31.08 -18.32 15.58
N GLU A 232 -31.40 -17.03 15.75
CA GLU A 232 -30.49 -15.94 15.42
C GLU A 232 -29.24 -15.94 16.31
N LEU A 233 -29.37 -16.28 17.60
CA LEU A 233 -28.23 -16.45 18.51
C LEU A 233 -27.31 -17.59 18.05
N LEU A 234 -27.88 -18.74 17.70
CA LEU A 234 -27.11 -19.89 17.22
C LEU A 234 -26.46 -19.63 15.85
N GLU A 235 -27.12 -18.90 14.96
CA GLU A 235 -26.54 -18.47 13.67
C GLU A 235 -25.38 -17.50 13.87
N LYS A 236 -25.52 -16.53 14.78
CA LYS A 236 -24.44 -15.57 15.02
C LYS A 236 -23.24 -16.19 15.72
N THR A 237 -23.48 -17.01 16.74
CA THR A 237 -22.42 -17.73 17.46
C THR A 237 -21.70 -18.72 16.53
N ASP A 238 -22.42 -19.37 15.61
CA ASP A 238 -21.81 -20.15 14.51
C ASP A 238 -20.89 -19.31 13.63
N GLN A 239 -21.35 -18.13 13.21
CA GLN A 239 -20.56 -17.23 12.36
C GLN A 239 -19.27 -16.81 13.07
N ILE A 240 -19.34 -16.43 14.35
CA ILE A 240 -18.17 -16.04 15.16
C ILE A 240 -17.16 -17.19 15.25
N VAL A 241 -17.61 -18.42 15.52
CA VAL A 241 -16.73 -19.59 15.57
C VAL A 241 -16.05 -19.83 14.22
N VAL A 242 -16.80 -19.76 13.12
CA VAL A 242 -16.27 -19.94 11.76
C VAL A 242 -15.26 -18.84 11.42
N ASP A 243 -15.56 -17.59 11.73
CA ASP A 243 -14.69 -16.46 11.42
C ASP A 243 -13.38 -16.53 12.20
N HIS A 244 -13.41 -16.89 13.49
CA HIS A 244 -12.19 -17.09 14.29
C HIS A 244 -11.39 -18.31 13.83
N ALA A 245 -12.05 -19.43 13.52
CA ALA A 245 -11.38 -20.59 12.94
C ALA A 245 -10.69 -20.25 11.61
N THR A 246 -11.36 -19.44 10.77
CA THR A 246 -10.81 -18.95 9.50
C THR A 246 -9.61 -18.04 9.72
N LYS A 247 -9.71 -17.06 10.63
CA LYS A 247 -8.61 -16.16 10.98
C LYS A 247 -7.36 -16.94 11.44
N LYS A 248 -7.55 -17.95 12.29
CA LYS A 248 -6.48 -18.87 12.74
C LYS A 248 -5.81 -19.60 11.57
N VAL A 249 -6.57 -20.34 10.78
CA VAL A 249 -6.01 -21.18 9.70
C VAL A 249 -5.33 -20.33 8.61
N VAL A 250 -5.90 -19.17 8.31
CA VAL A 250 -5.31 -18.21 7.36
C VAL A 250 -3.98 -17.67 7.89
N LYS A 251 -3.89 -17.33 9.19
CA LYS A 251 -2.65 -16.92 9.86
C LYS A 251 -1.58 -18.03 9.79
N GLU A 252 -1.97 -19.27 10.08
CA GLU A 252 -1.08 -20.44 10.02
C GLU A 252 -0.55 -20.70 8.60
N LYS A 253 -1.42 -20.68 7.58
CA LYS A 253 -1.05 -20.82 6.16
C LYS A 253 -0.08 -19.72 5.73
N ALA A 254 -0.32 -18.47 6.13
CA ALA A 254 0.56 -17.34 5.79
C ALA A 254 1.95 -17.51 6.42
N ASN A 255 2.01 -17.88 7.69
CA ASN A 255 3.26 -18.12 8.38
C ASN A 255 4.02 -19.30 7.75
N LYS A 256 3.33 -20.39 7.36
CA LYS A 256 3.95 -21.53 6.67
C LYS A 256 4.64 -21.11 5.36
N VAL A 257 3.99 -20.29 4.54
CA VAL A 257 4.58 -19.77 3.28
C VAL A 257 5.81 -18.91 3.55
N ILE A 258 5.81 -18.13 4.63
CA ILE A 258 7.00 -17.35 5.03
C ILE A 258 8.16 -18.28 5.36
N ILE A 259 7.91 -19.33 6.15
CA ILE A 259 8.91 -20.28 6.58
C ILE A 259 9.48 -21.08 5.39
N GLU A 260 8.65 -21.59 4.49
CA GLU A 260 9.10 -22.32 3.30
C GLU A 260 10.06 -21.48 2.44
N LYS A 261 9.73 -20.19 2.22
CA LYS A 261 10.62 -19.27 1.50
C LYS A 261 11.91 -18.96 2.26
N MET A 262 11.86 -18.93 3.59
CA MET A 262 13.07 -18.76 4.37
C MET A 262 13.98 -19.96 4.22
N GLN A 263 13.43 -21.17 4.30
CA GLN A 263 14.18 -22.42 4.07
C GLN A 263 14.87 -22.43 2.70
N GLU A 264 14.23 -21.91 1.64
CA GLU A 264 14.85 -21.77 0.31
C GLU A 264 16.08 -20.84 0.29
N SER A 265 16.14 -19.87 1.21
CA SER A 265 17.22 -18.89 1.32
C SER A 265 18.32 -19.27 2.31
N VAL A 266 18.18 -20.38 3.04
CA VAL A 266 19.14 -20.81 4.07
C VAL A 266 20.44 -21.27 3.43
N THR A 267 21.55 -20.73 3.94
CA THR A 267 22.91 -21.11 3.52
C THR A 267 23.53 -22.15 4.45
N VAL A 268 24.48 -22.93 3.93
CA VAL A 268 25.25 -23.91 4.72
C VAL A 268 26.00 -23.22 5.88
N GLU A 269 26.46 -21.98 5.69
CA GLU A 269 27.15 -21.21 6.72
C GLU A 269 26.23 -20.83 7.89
N GLU A 270 24.97 -20.50 7.64
CA GLU A 270 23.99 -20.17 8.69
C GLU A 270 23.67 -21.39 9.55
N VAL A 271 23.51 -22.54 8.90
CA VAL A 271 23.31 -23.83 9.58
C VAL A 271 24.51 -24.18 10.47
N ASP A 272 25.72 -23.96 9.98
CA ASP A 272 26.96 -24.21 10.71
C ASP A 272 27.11 -23.31 11.93
N LYS A 273 26.74 -22.02 11.83
CA LYS A 273 26.80 -21.08 12.96
C LYS A 273 25.88 -21.51 14.10
N VAL A 274 24.66 -21.94 13.78
CA VAL A 274 23.70 -22.39 14.81
C VAL A 274 24.16 -23.72 15.41
N THR A 275 24.55 -24.70 14.60
CA THR A 275 24.94 -26.03 15.11
C THR A 275 26.24 -26.06 15.90
N LYS A 276 27.17 -25.12 15.67
CA LYS A 276 28.43 -24.96 16.44
C LYS A 276 28.23 -24.50 17.89
N THR A 277 27.02 -24.06 18.26
CA THR A 277 26.67 -23.69 19.64
C THR A 277 26.37 -24.90 20.54
N GLN A 278 26.45 -26.13 20.02
CA GLN A 278 26.24 -27.33 20.80
C GLN A 278 27.42 -27.61 21.75
N ASN A 279 27.11 -27.75 23.03
CA ASN A 279 28.03 -28.16 24.08
C ASN A 279 28.34 -29.66 24.02
N LYS A 280 29.43 -30.07 24.70
CA LYS A 280 29.86 -31.48 24.77
C LYS A 280 28.83 -32.43 25.39
N ASP A 281 27.90 -31.92 26.18
CA ASP A 281 26.81 -32.69 26.80
C ASP A 281 25.54 -32.75 25.93
N GLY A 282 25.58 -32.19 24.72
CA GLY A 282 24.49 -32.20 23.74
C GLY A 282 23.52 -31.02 23.85
N SER A 283 23.62 -30.18 24.89
CA SER A 283 22.83 -28.95 25.03
C SER A 283 23.27 -27.85 24.07
N PHE A 284 22.39 -26.89 23.77
CA PHE A 284 22.73 -25.73 22.92
C PHE A 284 22.81 -24.43 23.72
N GLU A 285 23.77 -23.58 23.36
CA GLU A 285 23.72 -22.16 23.67
C GLU A 285 22.87 -21.42 22.61
N ILE A 286 22.19 -20.34 23.00
CA ILE A 286 21.38 -19.58 22.03
C ILE A 286 22.31 -18.75 21.13
N SER A 287 22.23 -18.98 19.82
CA SER A 287 23.06 -18.25 18.85
C SER A 287 22.58 -16.80 18.66
N GLU A 288 23.50 -15.88 18.36
CA GLU A 288 23.18 -14.48 18.03
C GLU A 288 22.17 -14.38 16.87
N LYS A 289 22.24 -15.33 15.93
CA LYS A 289 21.31 -15.44 14.81
C LYS A 289 19.88 -15.75 15.25
N ILE A 290 19.70 -16.68 16.20
CA ILE A 290 18.37 -17.03 16.74
C ILE A 290 17.81 -15.85 17.52
N THR A 291 18.63 -15.19 18.34
CA THR A 291 18.20 -14.00 19.11
C THR A 291 17.81 -12.85 18.19
N GLU A 292 18.59 -12.63 17.12
CA GLU A 292 18.27 -11.65 16.10
C GLU A 292 16.93 -12.01 15.43
N ASP A 293 16.81 -13.19 14.82
CA ASP A 293 15.61 -13.57 14.05
C ASP A 293 14.32 -13.58 14.87
N LEU A 294 14.40 -13.95 16.16
CA LEU A 294 13.26 -13.97 17.07
C LEU A 294 13.00 -12.63 17.78
N GLY A 295 13.94 -11.68 17.71
CA GLY A 295 13.85 -10.40 18.40
C GLY A 295 13.83 -10.56 19.93
N ILE A 296 14.60 -11.50 20.45
CA ILE A 296 14.73 -11.79 21.88
C ILE A 296 16.17 -11.53 22.32
N THR A 297 16.36 -11.20 23.59
CA THR A 297 17.72 -11.00 24.15
C THR A 297 18.20 -12.21 24.94
N THR A 298 17.28 -12.99 25.51
CA THR A 298 17.57 -14.23 26.25
C THR A 298 16.43 -15.24 26.07
N SER A 299 16.67 -16.53 26.34
CA SER A 299 15.58 -17.52 26.38
C SER A 299 14.60 -17.30 27.53
N LYS A 300 14.97 -16.48 28.52
CA LYS A 300 14.07 -16.04 29.59
C LYS A 300 12.90 -15.19 29.04
N ASP A 301 13.14 -14.44 27.96
CA ASP A 301 12.08 -13.69 27.26
C ASP A 301 11.04 -14.67 26.70
N ILE A 302 11.47 -15.83 26.19
CA ILE A 302 10.57 -16.88 25.67
C ILE A 302 9.77 -17.55 26.79
N THR A 303 10.35 -17.83 27.95
CA THR A 303 9.60 -18.39 29.09
C THR A 303 8.44 -17.51 29.57
N SER A 304 8.52 -16.20 29.34
CA SER A 304 7.40 -15.28 29.63
C SER A 304 6.27 -15.35 28.60
N ILE A 305 6.58 -15.85 27.40
CA ILE A 305 5.67 -15.96 26.24
C ILE A 305 5.00 -17.34 26.23
N ILE A 306 5.73 -18.40 26.59
CA ILE A 306 5.23 -19.78 26.59
C ILE A 306 4.39 -20.05 27.85
N ARG A 307 3.08 -20.31 27.66
CA ARG A 307 2.14 -20.65 28.74
C ARG A 307 1.96 -22.16 28.89
N VAL A 308 2.98 -22.86 29.39
CA VAL A 308 2.85 -24.28 29.75
C VAL A 308 2.36 -24.39 31.20
N SER A 309 1.28 -25.17 31.40
CA SER A 309 0.57 -25.26 32.68
C SER A 309 1.28 -26.16 33.70
N ASP A 310 2.22 -26.99 33.25
CA ASP A 310 2.94 -27.95 34.08
C ASP A 310 4.01 -27.26 34.94
N GLU A 311 3.87 -27.37 36.26
CA GLU A 311 4.78 -26.81 37.27
C GLU A 311 6.23 -27.32 37.13
N ARG A 312 6.47 -28.47 36.49
CA ARG A 312 7.81 -29.01 36.23
C ARG A 312 8.56 -28.16 35.20
N VAL A 313 7.85 -27.60 34.23
CA VAL A 313 8.40 -26.78 33.14
C VAL A 313 8.88 -25.42 33.65
N LYS A 314 8.25 -24.89 34.71
CA LYS A 314 8.69 -23.66 35.40
C LYS A 314 10.03 -23.81 36.13
N LYS A 315 10.51 -25.04 36.33
CA LYS A 315 11.79 -25.34 37.02
C LYS A 315 12.94 -25.59 36.06
N PHE A 316 12.70 -25.54 34.74
CA PHE A 316 13.75 -25.71 33.74
C PHE A 316 14.75 -24.58 33.81
N ASP A 317 16.03 -24.92 33.72
CA ASP A 317 17.09 -23.93 33.65
C ASP A 317 17.18 -23.32 32.24
N GLU A 318 17.91 -22.21 32.14
CA GLU A 318 18.10 -21.46 30.88
C GLU A 318 18.68 -22.34 29.77
N LYS A 319 19.57 -23.27 30.14
CA LYS A 319 20.24 -24.20 29.25
C LYS A 319 19.26 -25.19 28.61
N THR A 320 18.29 -25.69 29.37
CA THR A 320 17.22 -26.56 28.87
C THR A 320 16.33 -25.80 27.88
N TRP A 321 15.96 -24.55 28.18
CA TRP A 321 15.17 -23.72 27.26
C TRP A 321 15.91 -23.34 25.98
N ASN A 322 17.20 -22.99 26.08
CA ASN A 322 18.06 -22.74 24.92
C ASN A 322 18.12 -23.95 23.98
N THR A 323 18.13 -25.16 24.56
CA THR A 323 18.13 -26.41 23.80
C THR A 323 16.82 -26.61 23.04
N PHE A 324 15.67 -26.47 23.70
CA PHE A 324 14.36 -26.63 23.04
C PHE A 324 14.13 -25.61 21.91
N ILE A 325 14.44 -24.33 22.13
CA ILE A 325 14.23 -23.31 21.10
C ILE A 325 15.16 -23.48 19.90
N THR A 326 16.41 -23.87 20.16
CA THR A 326 17.41 -24.06 19.10
C THR A 326 17.03 -25.25 18.23
N LEU A 327 16.57 -26.35 18.84
CA LEU A 327 16.08 -27.51 18.10
C LEU A 327 14.88 -27.15 17.20
N GLU A 328 13.88 -26.43 17.73
CA GLU A 328 12.73 -26.01 16.91
C GLU A 328 13.09 -25.01 15.81
N TYR A 329 13.99 -24.07 16.09
CA TYR A 329 14.51 -23.17 15.05
C TYR A 329 15.26 -23.95 13.96
N CYS A 330 16.09 -24.93 14.32
CA CYS A 330 16.76 -25.79 13.35
C CYS A 330 15.77 -26.62 12.51
N ASN A 331 14.72 -27.15 13.14
CA ASN A 331 13.70 -27.95 12.47
C ASN A 331 12.87 -27.10 11.49
N LYS A 332 12.36 -25.95 11.95
CA LYS A 332 11.37 -25.15 11.21
C LYS A 332 12.00 -24.12 10.29
N VAL A 333 13.03 -23.42 10.73
CA VAL A 333 13.62 -22.32 9.95
C VAL A 333 14.76 -22.82 9.06
N LEU A 334 15.59 -23.74 9.57
CA LEU A 334 16.76 -24.24 8.85
C LEU A 334 16.50 -25.55 8.06
N GLY A 335 15.30 -26.12 8.15
CA GLY A 335 14.90 -27.31 7.38
C GLY A 335 15.63 -28.61 7.75
N LYS A 336 16.25 -28.69 8.94
CA LYS A 336 16.90 -29.92 9.41
C LYS A 336 15.89 -30.81 10.13
N HIS A 337 15.35 -31.81 9.44
CA HIS A 337 14.48 -32.80 10.08
C HIS A 337 15.30 -33.89 10.78
N GLU A 338 15.62 -33.69 12.06
CA GLU A 338 16.00 -34.82 12.92
C GLU A 338 15.97 -34.43 14.41
N VAL A 339 14.84 -34.64 15.10
CA VAL A 339 14.74 -35.27 16.44
C VAL A 339 13.28 -35.75 16.62
N VAL A 340 13.08 -37.05 16.81
CA VAL A 340 11.87 -37.61 17.44
C VAL A 340 12.31 -38.32 18.71
N LYS A 341 11.84 -37.87 19.88
CA LYS A 341 11.78 -38.66 21.11
C LYS A 341 10.49 -38.36 21.89
N ASP A 342 10.03 -39.41 22.56
CA ASP A 342 8.63 -39.76 22.81
C ASP A 342 8.29 -39.59 24.30
N GLU A 343 8.03 -38.35 24.73
CA GLU A 343 7.37 -38.04 26.01
C GLU A 343 6.29 -36.95 25.81
N LYS A 344 5.09 -37.18 26.36
CA LYS A 344 3.92 -36.28 26.21
C LYS A 344 4.23 -34.83 26.62
N LEU A 345 5.03 -34.64 27.66
CA LEU A 345 5.42 -33.31 28.15
C LEU A 345 6.42 -32.63 27.20
N GLU A 346 7.39 -33.39 26.67
CA GLU A 346 8.37 -32.90 25.71
C GLU A 346 7.68 -32.40 24.43
N LYS A 347 6.69 -33.15 23.94
CA LYS A 347 5.86 -32.76 22.79
C LYS A 347 5.10 -31.46 23.01
N GLU A 348 4.47 -31.28 24.18
CA GLU A 348 3.73 -30.05 24.51
C GLU A 348 4.64 -28.80 24.55
N ILE A 349 5.87 -28.98 25.04
CA ILE A 349 6.88 -27.91 25.09
C ILE A 349 7.40 -27.59 23.69
N LEU A 350 7.71 -28.60 22.88
CA LEU A 350 8.16 -28.42 21.50
C LEU A 350 7.07 -27.76 20.63
N GLU A 351 5.80 -28.17 20.74
CA GLU A 351 4.68 -27.52 20.04
C GLU A 351 4.54 -26.04 20.44
N SER A 352 4.74 -25.72 21.72
CA SER A 352 4.70 -24.34 22.21
C SER A 352 5.89 -23.50 21.69
N CYS A 353 7.10 -24.07 21.67
CA CYS A 353 8.29 -23.44 21.11
C CYS A 353 8.16 -23.23 19.60
N GLU A 354 7.66 -24.22 18.87
CA GLU A 354 7.37 -24.13 17.43
C GLU A 354 6.48 -22.93 17.13
N LYS A 355 5.35 -22.81 17.85
CA LYS A 355 4.40 -21.72 17.65
C LYS A 355 5.07 -20.35 17.81
N VAL A 356 5.86 -20.18 18.86
CA VAL A 356 6.58 -18.92 19.15
C VAL A 356 7.63 -18.63 18.07
N VAL A 357 8.42 -19.63 17.65
CA VAL A 357 9.43 -19.48 16.59
C VAL A 357 8.77 -19.03 15.30
N VAL A 358 7.72 -19.74 14.86
CA VAL A 358 7.03 -19.46 13.60
C VAL A 358 6.40 -18.07 13.62
N GLU A 359 5.75 -17.67 14.70
CA GLU A 359 5.11 -16.36 14.84
C GLU A 359 6.13 -15.22 14.82
N LYS A 360 7.15 -15.28 15.68
CA LYS A 360 8.17 -14.23 15.82
C LYS A 360 8.98 -14.03 14.54
N VAL A 361 9.43 -15.12 13.92
CA VAL A 361 10.18 -15.06 12.65
C VAL A 361 9.30 -14.47 11.54
N SER A 362 8.05 -14.89 11.47
CA SER A 362 7.10 -14.40 10.46
C SER A 362 6.85 -12.90 10.62
N ASP A 363 6.61 -12.43 11.84
CA ASP A 363 6.31 -11.03 12.11
C ASP A 363 7.51 -10.12 11.86
N LYS A 364 8.72 -10.56 12.20
CA LYS A 364 9.96 -9.81 11.88
C LYS A 364 10.19 -9.69 10.37
N LYS A 365 9.86 -10.72 9.58
CA LYS A 365 9.95 -10.67 8.11
C LYS A 365 8.88 -9.78 7.49
N LYS A 366 7.65 -9.81 8.00
CA LYS A 366 6.57 -8.90 7.59
C LYS A 366 6.96 -7.43 7.76
N GLN A 367 7.70 -7.09 8.82
CA GLN A 367 8.17 -5.71 9.09
C GLN A 367 9.34 -5.25 8.19
N SER A 368 10.15 -6.17 7.66
CA SER A 368 11.43 -5.83 7.03
C SER A 368 11.45 -5.86 5.50
N SER A 369 10.36 -6.28 4.81
CA SER A 369 10.44 -6.55 3.36
C SER A 369 9.26 -6.02 2.53
N SER A 370 9.59 -5.21 1.51
CA SER A 370 8.67 -4.55 0.56
C SER A 370 7.91 -5.51 -0.37
N TRP A 371 8.23 -6.81 -0.39
CA TRP A 371 7.49 -7.83 -1.15
C TRP A 371 6.25 -8.34 -0.41
N PHE A 372 6.27 -8.37 0.93
CA PHE A 372 5.15 -8.89 1.71
C PHE A 372 3.94 -7.95 1.75
N THR A 373 4.13 -6.67 1.42
CA THR A 373 3.00 -5.76 1.15
C THR A 373 2.21 -6.16 -0.11
N SER A 374 2.81 -6.92 -1.04
CA SER A 374 2.15 -7.39 -2.27
C SER A 374 1.45 -8.75 -2.10
N VAL A 375 2.04 -9.70 -1.38
CA VAL A 375 1.40 -11.01 -1.08
C VAL A 375 0.41 -10.87 0.08
N GLY A 376 0.74 -10.02 1.05
CA GLY A 376 -0.16 -9.56 2.09
C GLY A 376 -1.38 -8.85 1.50
N GLY A 377 -1.33 -8.28 0.30
CA GLY A 377 -2.47 -7.66 -0.37
C GLY A 377 -3.66 -8.61 -0.60
N TYR A 378 -3.42 -9.88 -0.93
CA TYR A 378 -4.49 -10.86 -1.17
C TYR A 378 -5.11 -11.36 0.14
N LEU A 379 -4.27 -11.63 1.14
CA LEU A 379 -4.70 -12.03 2.49
C LEU A 379 -5.35 -10.88 3.28
N THR A 380 -4.83 -9.66 3.14
CA THR A 380 -5.41 -8.45 3.74
C THR A 380 -6.69 -8.04 3.04
N SER A 381 -6.86 -8.27 1.74
CA SER A 381 -8.17 -8.10 1.10
C SER A 381 -9.19 -9.09 1.63
N THR A 382 -8.83 -10.34 1.91
CA THR A 382 -9.74 -11.31 2.53
C THR A 382 -10.06 -10.95 3.99
N THR A 383 -9.08 -10.54 4.80
CA THR A 383 -9.36 -10.09 6.19
C THR A 383 -10.11 -8.77 6.24
N LYS A 384 -9.85 -7.84 5.32
CA LYS A 384 -10.56 -6.56 5.20
C LYS A 384 -12.01 -6.78 4.72
N TYR A 385 -12.24 -7.69 3.78
CA TYR A 385 -13.60 -8.14 3.43
C TYR A 385 -14.31 -8.86 4.59
N LEU A 386 -13.59 -9.59 5.44
CA LEU A 386 -14.16 -10.26 6.62
C LEU A 386 -14.50 -9.27 7.74
N ASP A 387 -13.73 -8.21 7.90
CA ASP A 387 -14.02 -7.13 8.86
C ASP A 387 -15.13 -6.20 8.33
N ASP A 388 -15.22 -5.95 7.01
CA ASP A 388 -16.27 -5.14 6.35
C ASP A 388 -17.61 -5.90 6.20
N ALA A 389 -17.60 -7.22 5.97
CA ALA A 389 -18.82 -8.05 5.90
C ALA A 389 -19.48 -8.27 7.27
N GLY A 390 -18.82 -7.86 8.36
CA GLY A 390 -19.40 -7.82 9.69
C GLY A 390 -20.33 -6.61 9.92
N SER A 391 -20.28 -5.58 9.07
CA SER A 391 -20.94 -4.30 9.30
C SER A 391 -22.04 -3.90 8.31
N ASP A 392 -22.15 -4.50 7.12
CA ASP A 392 -23.16 -4.07 6.13
C ASP A 392 -23.99 -5.21 5.54
N GLU A 393 -25.20 -5.37 6.09
CA GLU A 393 -26.31 -6.00 5.37
C GLU A 393 -27.58 -5.17 5.60
N LYS A 394 -27.78 -4.11 4.80
CA LYS A 394 -29.10 -3.48 4.65
C LYS A 394 -29.42 -3.12 3.21
N SER A 395 -30.52 -3.71 2.75
CA SER A 395 -31.42 -3.25 1.69
C SER A 395 -31.97 -1.83 1.96
N PHE A 396 -32.15 -1.01 0.91
CA PHE A 396 -32.89 0.27 0.90
C PHE A 396 -34.40 0.05 0.56
N PRO A 397 -35.34 1.02 0.73
CA PRO A 397 -35.56 2.02 1.81
C PRO A 397 -37.04 2.22 2.31
N GLU A 398 -37.20 2.77 3.53
CA GLU A 398 -38.24 3.70 4.14
C GLU A 398 -39.78 3.39 4.27
N PRO A 399 -40.59 4.09 5.13
CA PRO A 399 -40.33 4.91 6.36
C PRO A 399 -41.33 4.72 7.56
N VAL A 400 -41.11 5.49 8.66
CA VAL A 400 -42.08 6.10 9.65
C VAL A 400 -41.99 5.67 11.14
N HIS A 401 -41.64 6.67 11.99
CA HIS A 401 -41.93 6.99 13.43
C HIS A 401 -42.21 5.84 14.44
N GLU A 402 -41.75 5.80 15.71
CA GLU A 402 -41.44 6.84 16.70
C GLU A 402 -40.78 6.23 17.98
N LYS A 403 -39.78 6.93 18.54
CA LYS A 403 -39.31 6.99 19.95
C LYS A 403 -39.17 5.71 20.82
N SER A 404 -37.92 5.27 20.97
CA SER A 404 -37.39 4.69 22.21
C SER A 404 -36.74 5.78 23.08
N ASN A 405 -36.55 5.48 24.36
CA ASN A 405 -35.54 6.17 25.18
C ASN A 405 -34.91 5.17 26.16
N LYS A 406 -33.64 4.78 25.91
CA LYS A 406 -32.49 4.88 26.83
C LYS A 406 -31.32 3.95 26.44
N ASP A 407 -30.26 4.61 25.96
CA ASP A 407 -28.82 4.46 26.23
C ASP A 407 -28.07 3.16 25.84
N SER A 408 -27.39 3.21 24.68
CA SER A 408 -26.50 2.20 24.07
C SER A 408 -25.13 2.79 23.64
N GLU A 409 -24.15 1.93 23.32
CA GLU A 409 -22.80 2.26 22.84
C GLU A 409 -22.79 3.28 21.68
N LYS A 410 -21.88 4.27 21.75
CA LYS A 410 -21.80 5.40 20.81
C LYS A 410 -21.25 4.99 19.42
N SER A 411 -21.92 5.40 18.34
CA SER A 411 -21.54 5.10 16.95
C SER A 411 -20.23 5.79 16.51
N SER A 412 -19.60 5.35 15.41
CA SER A 412 -18.39 5.96 14.84
C SER A 412 -18.57 7.44 14.47
N GLU A 413 -19.77 7.83 14.01
CA GLU A 413 -20.13 9.22 13.73
C GLU A 413 -20.19 10.05 15.01
N GLN A 414 -20.76 9.50 16.08
CA GLN A 414 -20.82 10.17 17.40
C GLN A 414 -19.44 10.36 18.01
N GLN A 415 -18.53 9.40 17.80
CA GLN A 415 -17.13 9.54 18.20
C GLN A 415 -16.44 10.69 17.45
N MET A 416 -16.67 10.81 16.13
CA MET A 416 -16.12 11.90 15.32
C MET A 416 -16.67 13.28 15.73
N ILE A 417 -17.99 13.38 15.98
CA ILE A 417 -18.63 14.61 16.48
C ILE A 417 -17.99 15.05 17.79
N GLN A 418 -17.74 14.12 18.72
CA GLN A 418 -17.15 14.43 20.03
C GLN A 418 -15.66 14.77 19.94
N GLN A 419 -14.88 14.01 19.18
CA GLN A 419 -13.44 14.25 19.03
C GLN A 419 -13.18 15.61 18.38
N MET A 420 -13.95 15.96 17.34
CA MET A 420 -13.78 17.20 16.59
C MET A 420 -14.64 18.35 17.14
N LYS A 421 -15.47 18.09 18.15
CA LYS A 421 -16.42 19.04 18.76
C LYS A 421 -17.29 19.77 17.73
N LEU A 422 -17.77 19.05 16.71
CA LEU A 422 -18.57 19.63 15.61
C LEU A 422 -19.92 20.23 16.07
N ASN A 423 -20.39 19.78 17.23
CA ASN A 423 -21.62 20.22 17.86
C ASN A 423 -21.44 21.38 18.85
N HIS A 424 -20.22 21.89 19.00
CA HIS A 424 -19.92 23.06 19.81
C HIS A 424 -19.93 24.33 18.94
N GLY A 425 -20.24 25.46 19.56
CA GLY A 425 -19.95 26.76 18.95
C GLY A 425 -18.47 27.12 19.06
N LEU A 426 -18.12 28.30 18.57
CA LEU A 426 -16.77 28.78 18.40
C LEU A 426 -16.60 30.12 19.11
N PHE A 427 -15.60 30.19 19.97
CA PHE A 427 -15.04 31.45 20.43
C PHE A 427 -14.13 32.02 19.34
N MET A 428 -14.20 33.34 19.18
CA MET A 428 -13.19 34.11 18.48
C MET A 428 -12.47 34.92 19.54
N ASP A 429 -11.26 34.52 19.87
CA ASP A 429 -10.37 35.28 20.75
C ASP A 429 -9.10 35.71 20.00
N GLU A 430 -8.22 36.42 20.69
CA GLU A 430 -6.93 36.93 20.16
C GLU A 430 -5.95 35.81 19.73
N TYR A 431 -6.24 34.55 20.11
CA TYR A 431 -5.39 33.36 19.88
C TYR A 431 -5.96 32.43 18.78
N GLY A 432 -7.21 32.63 18.34
CA GLY A 432 -7.81 31.93 17.21
C GLY A 432 -9.25 31.47 17.45
N MET A 433 -9.68 30.46 16.70
CA MET A 433 -10.99 29.83 16.87
C MET A 433 -10.89 28.64 17.81
N GLN A 434 -11.66 28.64 18.88
CA GLN A 434 -11.70 27.55 19.86
C GLN A 434 -13.13 27.03 20.05
N PRO A 435 -13.33 25.71 20.14
CA PRO A 435 -14.63 25.15 20.48
C PRO A 435 -15.10 25.63 21.86
N SER A 436 -16.40 25.86 21.99
CA SER A 436 -16.99 26.37 23.22
C SER A 436 -17.06 25.33 24.34
N LYS A 437 -17.37 25.79 25.56
CA LYS A 437 -17.41 24.92 26.75
C LYS A 437 -18.54 23.89 26.65
N LEU A 438 -19.71 24.31 26.17
CA LEU A 438 -20.90 23.47 26.07
C LEU A 438 -21.35 23.28 24.61
N ALA A 439 -21.90 22.11 24.33
CA ALA A 439 -22.44 21.79 23.01
C ALA A 439 -23.76 22.51 22.74
N ILE A 440 -23.90 23.05 21.53
CA ILE A 440 -25.12 23.68 21.03
C ILE A 440 -26.09 22.63 20.51
N ILE A 441 -25.57 21.58 19.89
CA ILE A 441 -26.36 20.51 19.26
C ILE A 441 -26.09 19.18 19.99
N LYS A 442 -27.11 18.32 20.10
CA LYS A 442 -26.98 16.97 20.67
C LYS A 442 -26.08 16.09 19.80
N ASP A 443 -25.27 15.24 20.42
CA ASP A 443 -24.29 14.39 19.72
C ASP A 443 -24.91 13.29 18.86
N ASP A 444 -26.24 13.17 18.80
CA ASP A 444 -27.00 12.26 17.94
C ASP A 444 -27.32 12.82 16.53
N GLY A 445 -26.82 14.01 16.20
CA GLY A 445 -26.99 14.62 14.88
C GLY A 445 -26.36 13.83 13.73
N LYS A 446 -26.89 14.02 12.51
CA LYS A 446 -26.45 13.32 11.30
C LYS A 446 -25.27 14.05 10.64
N LEU A 447 -24.23 13.30 10.28
CA LEU A 447 -23.12 13.79 9.48
C LEU A 447 -23.40 13.60 7.99
N ASN A 448 -23.13 14.62 7.19
CA ASN A 448 -23.04 14.52 5.74
C ASN A 448 -21.59 14.81 5.33
N ILE A 449 -20.87 13.75 4.94
CA ILE A 449 -19.46 13.81 4.58
C ILE A 449 -19.35 13.71 3.06
N SER A 450 -18.78 14.73 2.43
CA SER A 450 -18.46 14.72 1.00
C SER A 450 -16.95 14.70 0.79
N SER A 451 -16.48 13.94 -0.19
CA SER A 451 -15.06 13.96 -0.57
C SER A 451 -14.70 15.30 -1.22
N TYR A 452 -13.59 15.88 -0.80
CA TYR A 452 -13.11 17.14 -1.36
C TYR A 452 -12.34 16.87 -2.66
N LYS A 453 -12.85 17.37 -3.79
CA LYS A 453 -12.30 17.08 -5.13
C LYS A 453 -11.43 18.22 -5.69
N GLN A 454 -11.39 19.38 -5.05
CA GLN A 454 -10.63 20.53 -5.55
C GLN A 454 -9.15 20.47 -5.11
N GLN A 455 -8.35 21.41 -5.61
CA GLN A 455 -6.93 21.52 -5.29
C GLN A 455 -6.69 22.12 -3.91
N PRO A 456 -5.46 21.99 -3.35
CA PRO A 456 -5.07 22.73 -2.17
C PRO A 456 -5.26 24.24 -2.38
N ILE A 457 -5.45 24.96 -1.28
CA ILE A 457 -5.68 26.41 -1.30
C ILE A 457 -4.53 27.09 -0.57
N VAL A 458 -4.00 28.16 -1.14
CA VAL A 458 -2.88 28.93 -0.59
C VAL A 458 -3.34 30.33 -0.18
N TYR A 459 -2.96 30.73 1.02
CA TYR A 459 -3.14 32.07 1.57
C TYR A 459 -1.75 32.69 1.73
N THR A 460 -1.54 33.88 1.17
CA THR A 460 -0.22 34.55 1.21
C THR A 460 -0.21 35.72 2.17
N ASN A 461 0.96 36.02 2.75
CA ASN A 461 1.21 37.09 3.72
C ASN A 461 0.15 37.10 4.83
N ILE A 462 0.19 36.08 5.67
CA ILE A 462 -0.83 35.83 6.68
C ILE A 462 -0.43 36.42 8.03
N ASN A 463 -1.43 36.86 8.79
CA ASN A 463 -1.27 37.49 10.11
C ASN A 463 -0.33 38.69 10.07
N ASP A 464 -0.43 39.49 9.01
CA ASP A 464 0.32 40.73 8.87
C ASP A 464 -0.30 41.80 9.79
N PRO A 465 0.45 42.33 10.79
CA PRO A 465 -0.08 43.29 11.75
C PRO A 465 -0.45 44.63 11.11
N ASP A 466 0.12 44.96 9.94
CA ASP A 466 -0.13 46.21 9.22
C ASP A 466 -1.23 46.06 8.13
N SER A 467 -1.84 44.88 8.01
CA SER A 467 -2.90 44.61 7.03
C SER A 467 -4.20 45.34 7.38
N THR A 468 -4.72 46.11 6.42
CA THR A 468 -6.02 46.82 6.55
C THR A 468 -7.23 45.99 6.11
N THR A 469 -7.00 44.73 5.69
CA THR A 469 -8.05 43.84 5.17
C THR A 469 -8.34 42.70 6.16
N ASN A 470 -9.64 42.52 6.45
CA ASN A 470 -10.23 41.45 7.27
C ASN A 470 -9.89 41.49 8.77
N LEU A 471 -10.76 42.21 9.51
CA LEU A 471 -10.91 42.33 10.97
C LEU A 471 -9.72 42.97 11.74
N ASN A 472 -9.97 44.17 12.27
CA ASN A 472 -9.12 44.89 13.23
C ASN A 472 -9.13 44.21 14.61
N PHE A 473 -8.46 43.08 14.76
CA PHE A 473 -8.05 42.59 16.07
C PHE A 473 -6.53 42.69 16.16
N GLU A 474 -6.00 43.27 17.24
CA GLU A 474 -4.60 43.12 17.61
C GLU A 474 -4.36 41.62 17.84
N THR A 475 -3.79 40.92 16.85
CA THR A 475 -3.60 39.47 16.92
C THR A 475 -2.18 39.16 17.38
N ILE A 476 -2.04 38.26 18.35
CA ILE A 476 -0.75 37.79 18.89
C ILE A 476 -0.14 36.70 17.98
N LEU A 477 -0.86 36.30 16.92
CA LEU A 477 -0.43 35.29 15.96
C LEU A 477 0.83 35.74 15.22
N GLN A 478 1.79 34.82 15.12
CA GLN A 478 3.04 35.09 14.43
C GLN A 478 2.80 35.22 12.91
N PRO A 479 3.31 36.30 12.27
CA PRO A 479 3.27 36.44 10.81
C PRO A 479 3.93 35.26 10.12
N SER A 480 3.36 34.84 8.99
CA SER A 480 3.96 33.79 8.14
C SER A 480 3.82 34.16 6.67
N ASP A 481 4.77 33.71 5.84
CA ASP A 481 4.82 34.10 4.44
C ASP A 481 3.66 33.47 3.63
N ALA A 482 3.27 32.24 3.97
CA ALA A 482 2.13 31.56 3.38
C ALA A 482 1.52 30.49 4.31
N CYS A 483 0.24 30.16 4.08
CA CYS A 483 -0.45 29.01 4.63
C CYS A 483 -1.05 28.19 3.50
N ILE A 484 -0.88 26.86 3.53
CA ILE A 484 -1.43 25.94 2.53
C ILE A 484 -2.38 24.97 3.21
N ASN A 485 -3.60 24.91 2.68
CA ASN A 485 -4.63 23.98 3.07
C ASN A 485 -4.68 22.80 2.10
N PHE A 486 -4.57 21.59 2.64
CA PHE A 486 -4.70 20.30 1.95
C PHE A 486 -6.01 19.61 2.36
N PRO A 487 -7.16 20.04 1.80
CA PRO A 487 -8.47 19.49 2.13
C PRO A 487 -8.63 18.04 1.67
N ILE A 488 -9.36 17.25 2.47
CA ILE A 488 -9.69 15.84 2.20
C ILE A 488 -11.20 15.66 2.07
N ALA A 489 -11.98 16.25 2.98
CA ALA A 489 -13.42 16.11 3.00
C ALA A 489 -14.09 17.38 3.54
N GLU A 490 -15.36 17.56 3.19
CA GLU A 490 -16.23 18.53 3.83
C GLU A 490 -17.26 17.79 4.67
N ILE A 491 -17.52 18.31 5.86
CA ILE A 491 -18.45 17.72 6.81
C ILE A 491 -19.51 18.77 7.13
N ALA A 492 -20.75 18.48 6.78
CA ALA A 492 -21.90 19.23 7.24
C ALA A 492 -22.57 18.46 8.38
N TYR A 493 -22.88 19.16 9.46
CA TYR A 493 -23.45 18.55 10.65
C TYR A 493 -24.79 19.21 11.00
N ASN A 494 -25.83 18.37 11.07
CA ASN A 494 -27.20 18.80 11.36
C ASN A 494 -27.75 17.96 12.50
N GLY A 495 -28.31 18.60 13.53
CA GLY A 495 -28.92 17.92 14.66
C GLY A 495 -29.85 18.84 15.46
N VAL A 496 -30.45 18.29 16.50
CA VAL A 496 -31.37 19.03 17.38
C VAL A 496 -30.60 19.82 18.43
N LEU A 497 -31.06 21.02 18.77
CA LEU A 497 -30.45 21.84 19.82
C LEU A 497 -30.40 21.09 21.15
N SER A 498 -29.32 21.29 21.90
CA SER A 498 -29.17 20.74 23.24
C SER A 498 -30.13 21.45 24.20
N GLU A 499 -30.62 20.72 25.20
CA GLU A 499 -31.52 21.31 26.22
C GLU A 499 -30.83 22.41 27.01
N ALA A 500 -29.51 22.31 27.19
CA ALA A 500 -28.71 23.36 27.82
C ALA A 500 -28.72 24.66 26.99
N PHE A 501 -28.62 24.56 25.66
CA PHE A 501 -28.65 25.71 24.78
C PHE A 501 -30.06 26.33 24.66
N ALA A 502 -31.09 25.49 24.55
CA ALA A 502 -32.47 25.94 24.41
C ALA A 502 -32.95 26.77 25.61
N ASN A 503 -32.50 26.43 26.82
CA ASN A 503 -32.97 27.01 28.08
C ASN A 503 -32.14 28.20 28.61
N GLU A 504 -31.04 28.60 27.96
CA GLU A 504 -30.10 29.61 28.47
C GLU A 504 -30.23 30.96 27.75
N ASP A 505 -30.71 32.03 28.40
CA ASP A 505 -30.98 33.34 27.76
C ASP A 505 -29.95 34.44 28.07
N GLU A 506 -29.16 34.33 29.13
CA GLU A 506 -28.33 35.45 29.61
C GLU A 506 -26.85 35.31 29.20
N ASN A 507 -26.27 34.11 29.29
CA ASN A 507 -24.82 33.90 29.09
C ASN A 507 -24.47 33.08 27.83
N LEU A 508 -25.29 33.21 26.77
CA LEU A 508 -25.14 32.46 25.52
C LEU A 508 -23.72 32.49 24.96
N ASN A 509 -23.14 33.70 24.88
CA ASN A 509 -21.82 33.88 24.29
C ASN A 509 -20.69 33.26 25.12
N GLU A 510 -20.78 33.29 26.45
CA GLU A 510 -19.74 32.78 27.36
C GLU A 510 -19.77 31.25 27.49
N LEU A 511 -20.93 30.63 27.30
CA LEU A 511 -21.11 29.18 27.44
C LEU A 511 -20.98 28.45 26.11
N PHE A 512 -21.56 29.01 25.05
CA PHE A 512 -21.72 28.34 23.76
C PHE A 512 -20.85 28.93 22.65
N GLY A 513 -20.21 30.09 22.85
CA GLY A 513 -19.34 30.73 21.86
C GLY A 513 -19.99 31.93 21.15
N HIS A 514 -19.34 32.49 20.14
CA HIS A 514 -19.90 33.60 19.36
C HIS A 514 -20.55 33.14 18.06
N LEU A 515 -20.02 32.08 17.46
CA LEU A 515 -20.45 31.57 16.16
C LEU A 515 -20.68 30.06 16.22
N PHE A 516 -21.50 29.53 15.32
CA PHE A 516 -21.65 28.11 15.09
C PHE A 516 -21.38 27.81 13.61
N ALA A 517 -20.55 26.80 13.35
CA ALA A 517 -20.22 26.40 11.98
C ALA A 517 -21.12 25.24 11.54
N ARG A 518 -21.94 25.44 10.50
CA ARG A 518 -22.75 24.34 9.94
C ARG A 518 -21.95 23.40 9.06
N LYS A 519 -20.83 23.88 8.52
CA LYS A 519 -19.95 23.13 7.64
C LYS A 519 -18.51 23.34 8.06
N VAL A 520 -17.75 22.26 8.08
CA VAL A 520 -16.30 22.31 8.30
C VAL A 520 -15.59 21.61 7.15
N THR A 521 -14.41 22.11 6.81
CA THR A 521 -13.51 21.42 5.89
C THR A 521 -12.39 20.79 6.71
N VAL A 522 -12.15 19.49 6.49
CA VAL A 522 -11.13 18.71 7.19
C VAL A 522 -9.98 18.35 6.26
N GLY A 523 -8.75 18.34 6.79
CA GLY A 523 -7.54 18.05 6.02
C GLY A 523 -6.28 18.42 6.79
N GLY A 524 -5.22 18.73 6.05
CA GLY A 524 -3.93 19.15 6.62
C GLY A 524 -3.67 20.63 6.36
N LYS A 525 -3.00 21.31 7.28
CA LYS A 525 -2.61 22.72 7.13
C LYS A 525 -1.12 22.90 7.43
N LEU A 526 -0.44 23.61 6.53
CA LEU A 526 0.99 23.95 6.65
C LEU A 526 1.20 25.46 6.64
N PHE A 527 1.95 25.95 7.62
CA PHE A 527 2.47 27.31 7.71
C PHE A 527 3.89 27.34 7.18
N ILE A 528 4.18 28.29 6.29
CA ILE A 528 5.49 28.42 5.65
C ILE A 528 6.11 29.75 6.06
N LYS A 529 7.35 29.66 6.54
CA LYS A 529 8.20 30.78 6.96
C LYS A 529 9.56 30.70 6.26
N GLY A 530 10.15 31.85 5.97
CA GLY A 530 11.47 32.01 5.34
C GLY A 530 11.45 32.45 3.88
N PHE A 531 10.28 32.59 3.23
CA PHE A 531 10.20 33.10 1.85
C PHE A 531 10.58 34.58 1.75
N SER A 532 10.20 35.40 2.73
CA SER A 532 10.56 36.82 2.77
C SER A 532 12.08 37.07 2.81
N SER A 533 12.86 36.14 3.36
CA SER A 533 14.33 36.17 3.41
C SER A 533 15.02 35.39 2.28
N SER A 534 14.25 34.74 1.39
CA SER A 534 14.77 33.86 0.34
C SER A 534 14.80 34.57 -1.03
N ASN A 535 15.74 34.19 -1.88
CA ASN A 535 15.73 34.63 -3.28
C ASN A 535 14.66 33.89 -4.10
N GLN A 536 14.31 34.40 -5.28
CA GLN A 536 13.26 33.81 -6.12
C GLN A 536 13.54 32.34 -6.46
N THR A 537 14.79 31.98 -6.73
CA THR A 537 15.19 30.60 -7.04
C THR A 537 14.92 29.64 -5.88
N GLN A 538 15.23 30.07 -4.64
CA GLN A 538 14.94 29.30 -3.42
C GLN A 538 13.43 29.11 -3.22
N ILE A 539 12.64 30.15 -3.45
CA ILE A 539 11.17 30.10 -3.37
C ILE A 539 10.62 29.13 -4.43
N ASP A 540 11.12 29.19 -5.66
CA ASP A 540 10.67 28.31 -6.75
C ASP A 540 11.00 26.85 -6.45
N ILE A 541 12.21 26.56 -5.95
CA ILE A 541 12.61 25.21 -5.50
C ILE A 541 11.67 24.70 -4.42
N ALA A 542 11.32 25.54 -3.44
CA ALA A 542 10.42 25.17 -2.35
C ALA A 542 9.00 24.86 -2.85
N LYS A 543 8.45 25.70 -3.74
CA LYS A 543 7.15 25.48 -4.38
C LYS A 543 7.12 24.19 -5.18
N PHE A 544 8.15 23.96 -6.00
CA PHE A 544 8.32 22.72 -6.77
C PHE A 544 8.34 21.49 -5.84
N TYR A 545 9.12 21.58 -4.78
CA TYR A 545 9.26 20.48 -3.81
C TYR A 545 7.94 20.17 -3.10
N LEU A 546 7.23 21.19 -2.61
CA LEU A 546 5.91 21.05 -1.98
C LEU A 546 4.89 20.43 -2.94
N SER A 547 4.86 20.89 -4.19
CA SER A 547 3.99 20.33 -5.23
C SER A 547 4.31 18.86 -5.51
N SER A 548 5.60 18.52 -5.58
CA SER A 548 6.06 17.16 -5.81
C SER A 548 5.65 16.22 -4.69
N VAL A 549 5.86 16.61 -3.42
CA VAL A 549 5.50 15.81 -2.25
C VAL A 549 3.99 15.58 -2.17
N TYR A 550 3.19 16.63 -2.43
CA TYR A 550 1.73 16.54 -2.48
C TYR A 550 1.24 15.57 -3.56
N ASN A 551 1.72 15.72 -4.80
CA ASN A 551 1.31 14.86 -5.91
C ASN A 551 1.73 13.40 -5.67
N LEU A 552 2.92 13.17 -5.10
CA LEU A 552 3.39 11.84 -4.74
C LEU A 552 2.51 11.19 -3.66
N ALA A 553 2.16 11.92 -2.60
CA ALA A 553 1.34 11.40 -1.51
C ALA A 553 -0.10 11.10 -1.96
N LYS A 554 -0.68 11.95 -2.83
CA LYS A 554 -2.07 11.81 -3.30
C LYS A 554 -2.25 10.70 -4.33
N HIS A 555 -1.28 10.48 -5.23
CA HIS A 555 -1.47 9.62 -6.42
C HIS A 555 -0.68 8.31 -6.41
N TYR A 556 0.33 8.14 -5.53
CA TYR A 556 1.22 6.98 -5.57
C TYR A 556 1.27 6.22 -4.25
N ASN A 557 1.04 4.91 -4.31
CA ASN A 557 1.12 4.01 -3.15
C ASN A 557 2.57 3.77 -2.64
N LYS A 558 3.59 4.24 -3.36
CA LYS A 558 5.01 4.16 -2.97
C LYS A 558 5.63 5.55 -2.86
N PHE A 559 5.62 6.09 -1.64
CA PHE A 559 6.25 7.35 -1.32
C PHE A 559 7.75 7.14 -1.04
N SER A 560 8.64 7.90 -1.70
CA SER A 560 10.03 8.05 -1.25
C SER A 560 10.35 9.54 -1.26
N PRO A 561 10.70 10.14 -0.12
CA PRO A 561 10.95 11.57 -0.05
C PRO A 561 12.13 11.94 -0.98
N LEU A 562 11.96 13.04 -1.70
CA LEU A 562 12.99 13.60 -2.59
C LEU A 562 14.11 14.22 -1.74
N ASN A 563 14.94 13.39 -1.10
CA ASN A 563 15.99 13.83 -0.16
C ASN A 563 17.14 14.63 -0.81
N HIS A 564 17.16 14.74 -2.14
CA HIS A 564 18.22 15.38 -2.92
C HIS A 564 18.02 16.89 -3.13
N PHE A 565 16.93 17.46 -2.63
CA PHE A 565 16.67 18.91 -2.67
C PHE A 565 17.02 19.55 -1.33
N SER A 566 17.89 20.55 -1.36
CA SER A 566 18.35 21.29 -0.16
C SER A 566 17.37 22.38 0.31
N VAL A 567 16.06 22.09 0.30
CA VAL A 567 15.00 23.10 0.54
C VAL A 567 14.93 23.53 2.01
N PHE A 568 15.20 22.62 2.93
CA PHE A 568 15.03 22.83 4.37
C PHE A 568 16.15 23.66 5.02
N HIS A 569 17.21 24.01 4.28
CA HIS A 569 18.25 24.90 4.79
C HIS A 569 17.80 26.36 4.92
N PHE A 570 16.74 26.76 4.21
CA PHE A 570 16.24 28.15 4.21
C PHE A 570 14.73 28.26 4.45
N LEU A 571 14.03 27.12 4.57
CA LEU A 571 12.58 27.06 4.73
C LEU A 571 12.20 26.43 6.07
N ARG A 572 11.26 27.04 6.78
CA ARG A 572 10.63 26.47 7.98
C ARG A 572 9.16 26.20 7.71
N ILE A 573 8.78 24.92 7.82
CA ILE A 573 7.41 24.46 7.64
C ILE A 573 6.87 23.99 8.98
N GLU A 574 5.68 24.43 9.35
CA GLU A 574 5.00 24.06 10.60
C GLU A 574 3.58 23.60 10.33
N THR A 575 3.11 22.63 11.09
CA THR A 575 1.71 22.16 11.06
C THR A 575 0.82 22.99 11.99
N LEU A 576 -0.50 22.76 11.95
CA LEU A 576 -1.46 23.48 12.80
C LEU A 576 -1.25 23.25 14.31
N ASP A 577 -0.79 22.07 14.71
CA ASP A 577 -0.42 21.73 16.09
C ASP A 577 1.00 22.20 16.49
N GLY A 578 1.71 22.91 15.60
CA GLY A 578 3.03 23.48 15.87
C GLY A 578 4.21 22.53 15.66
N LYS A 579 3.99 21.34 15.08
CA LYS A 579 5.08 20.41 14.73
C LYS A 579 5.90 20.99 13.58
N VAL A 580 7.22 21.07 13.77
CA VAL A 580 8.16 21.55 12.76
C VAL A 580 8.56 20.41 11.81
N LEU A 581 8.36 20.62 10.51
CA LEU A 581 8.74 19.71 9.43
C LEU A 581 10.03 20.22 8.78
N ASP A 582 11.16 19.96 9.45
CA ASP A 582 12.49 20.47 9.09
C ASP A 582 13.31 19.53 8.18
N THR A 583 12.74 18.39 7.75
CA THR A 583 13.41 17.48 6.81
C THR A 583 12.47 16.99 5.71
N PRO A 584 13.02 16.61 4.54
CA PRO A 584 12.26 15.98 3.46
C PRO A 584 11.43 14.78 3.90
N VAL A 585 12.01 13.97 4.80
CA VAL A 585 11.39 12.77 5.34
C VAL A 585 10.19 13.13 6.22
N LYS A 586 10.34 14.07 7.16
CA LYS A 586 9.26 14.49 8.05
C LYS A 586 8.07 15.09 7.30
N LEU A 587 8.32 15.92 6.29
CA LEU A 587 7.24 16.49 5.46
C LEU A 587 6.53 15.39 4.66
N GLY A 588 7.30 14.49 4.07
CA GLY A 588 6.77 13.37 3.30
C GLY A 588 5.95 12.39 4.12
N ASP A 589 6.43 12.06 5.33
CA ASP A 589 5.71 11.23 6.29
C ASP A 589 4.39 11.89 6.71
N TRP A 590 4.42 13.19 7.01
CA TRP A 590 3.22 13.94 7.38
C TRP A 590 2.17 13.96 6.26
N MET A 591 2.56 14.22 5.00
CA MET A 591 1.62 14.18 3.88
C MET A 591 1.10 12.77 3.59
N ARG A 592 1.92 11.74 3.81
CA ARG A 592 1.47 10.35 3.70
C ARG A 592 0.42 10.04 4.78
N ASP A 593 0.68 10.41 6.03
CA ASP A 593 -0.24 10.17 7.14
C ASP A 593 -1.58 10.89 6.92
N LEU A 594 -1.55 12.08 6.34
CA LEU A 594 -2.73 12.85 5.96
C LEU A 594 -3.61 12.09 4.95
N TYR A 595 -3.04 11.59 3.84
CA TYR A 595 -3.81 10.96 2.76
C TYR A 595 -4.03 9.44 2.91
N GLN A 596 -3.19 8.73 3.67
CA GLN A 596 -3.22 7.27 3.78
C GLN A 596 -3.68 6.77 5.16
N ASN A 597 -3.43 7.53 6.22
CA ASN A 597 -3.73 7.13 7.60
C ASN A 597 -4.88 7.94 8.23
N ASN A 598 -5.59 8.75 7.44
CA ASN A 598 -6.73 9.58 7.86
C ASN A 598 -6.42 10.49 9.06
N ASN A 599 -5.19 10.98 9.17
CA ASN A 599 -4.80 11.92 10.22
C ASN A 599 -5.02 13.36 9.73
N PHE A 600 -6.14 13.97 10.12
CA PHE A 600 -6.55 15.29 9.64
C PHE A 600 -7.13 16.17 10.76
N ASP A 601 -7.01 17.48 10.56
CA ASP A 601 -7.51 18.53 11.44
C ASP A 601 -8.68 19.29 10.77
N ILE A 602 -9.41 20.10 11.55
CA ILE A 602 -10.30 21.12 10.99
C ILE A 602 -9.44 22.25 10.43
N ILE A 603 -9.51 22.46 9.12
CA ILE A 603 -8.71 23.47 8.43
C ILE A 603 -9.54 24.70 8.02
N SER A 604 -10.87 24.59 7.98
CA SER A 604 -11.77 25.71 7.72
C SER A 604 -13.14 25.53 8.38
N TYR A 605 -13.74 26.64 8.79
CA TYR A 605 -15.13 26.74 9.23
C TYR A 605 -15.94 27.59 8.24
N ASP A 606 -17.03 27.02 7.76
CA ASP A 606 -17.91 27.56 6.73
C ASP A 606 -19.36 27.63 7.21
N ASN A 607 -20.17 28.49 6.57
CA ASN A 607 -21.55 28.77 7.00
C ASN A 607 -21.63 29.09 8.50
N LEU A 608 -20.88 30.12 8.91
CA LEU A 608 -20.85 30.60 10.29
C LEU A 608 -22.12 31.39 10.62
N ILE A 609 -22.76 31.00 11.72
CA ILE A 609 -24.01 31.60 12.20
C ILE A 609 -23.78 32.17 13.61
N PRO A 610 -24.10 33.44 13.87
CA PRO A 610 -24.12 33.99 15.22
C PRO A 610 -25.03 33.20 16.14
N ILE A 611 -24.55 32.87 17.34
CA ILE A 611 -25.31 32.06 18.30
C ILE A 611 -26.63 32.71 18.70
N SER A 612 -26.65 34.04 18.83
CA SER A 612 -27.86 34.80 19.12
C SER A 612 -28.94 34.62 18.07
N GLN A 613 -28.57 34.41 16.79
CA GLN A 613 -29.51 34.20 15.70
C GLN A 613 -29.99 32.74 15.64
N LEU A 614 -29.11 31.79 16.00
CA LEU A 614 -29.44 30.37 16.04
C LEU A 614 -30.58 30.03 17.02
N LYS A 615 -30.83 30.90 18.02
CA LYS A 615 -31.87 30.69 19.04
C LYS A 615 -33.28 31.12 18.60
N HIS A 616 -33.41 31.99 17.59
CA HIS A 616 -34.68 32.65 17.27
C HIS A 616 -35.47 32.02 16.11
N GLU A 617 -35.04 30.89 15.54
CA GLU A 617 -35.70 30.28 14.38
C GLU A 617 -35.90 28.76 14.49
N GLU A 618 -37.04 28.27 14.00
CA GLU A 618 -37.31 26.85 13.74
C GLU A 618 -36.44 26.36 12.57
N PHE A 619 -35.81 25.19 12.74
CA PHE A 619 -34.97 24.47 11.77
C PHE A 619 -35.68 24.20 10.43
N SER A 620 -35.82 25.22 9.56
CA SER A 620 -36.30 25.06 8.19
C SER A 620 -35.45 25.85 7.21
N ASP A 621 -35.28 25.28 6.01
CA ASP A 621 -34.37 25.71 4.95
C ASP A 621 -34.64 27.15 4.46
N VAL A 622 -34.05 28.14 5.11
CA VAL A 622 -34.01 29.53 4.61
C VAL A 622 -32.57 29.94 4.33
N ASN A 623 -32.37 30.47 3.12
CA ASN A 623 -31.12 31.01 2.60
C ASN A 623 -30.79 32.31 3.36
N PHE A 624 -29.97 32.22 4.40
CA PHE A 624 -29.41 33.41 5.07
C PHE A 624 -28.27 33.97 4.22
N GLU A 625 -28.17 35.30 4.16
CA GLU A 625 -26.90 35.97 3.90
C GLU A 625 -25.97 35.59 5.06
N SER A 626 -25.35 34.43 4.94
CA SER A 626 -24.27 33.96 5.79
C SER A 626 -23.21 35.06 5.86
N CYS A 627 -22.59 35.25 7.03
CA CYS A 627 -21.37 36.06 7.07
C CYS A 627 -20.40 35.40 6.07
N PRO A 628 -20.09 36.03 4.92
CA PRO A 628 -19.52 35.32 3.77
C PRO A 628 -18.04 34.98 3.95
N ILE A 629 -17.54 35.09 5.18
CA ILE A 629 -16.14 34.99 5.53
C ILE A 629 -15.90 33.58 6.07
N GLU A 630 -15.48 32.70 5.18
CA GLU A 630 -14.73 31.48 5.53
C GLU A 630 -13.67 31.83 6.58
N LYS A 631 -13.63 31.08 7.68
CA LYS A 631 -12.64 31.31 8.74
C LYS A 631 -11.71 30.13 8.92
N GLN A 632 -10.45 30.49 9.12
CA GLN A 632 -9.31 29.61 9.02
C GLN A 632 -8.60 29.58 10.39
N PRO A 633 -8.49 28.41 11.04
CA PRO A 633 -7.65 28.27 12.23
C PRO A 633 -6.22 28.75 11.96
N GLY A 634 -5.68 29.60 12.85
CA GLY A 634 -4.34 30.15 12.75
C GLY A 634 -4.13 31.25 11.68
N VAL A 635 -5.20 31.72 11.01
CA VAL A 635 -5.13 32.79 10.01
C VAL A 635 -6.17 33.87 10.33
N ALA A 636 -5.70 35.00 10.87
CA ALA A 636 -6.51 36.18 11.18
C ALA A 636 -6.81 37.00 9.92
N ASN A 637 -5.76 37.29 9.14
CA ASN A 637 -5.82 38.03 7.89
C ASN A 637 -4.85 37.43 6.87
N PHE A 638 -5.06 37.74 5.58
CA PHE A 638 -4.21 37.31 4.47
C PHE A 638 -4.34 38.30 3.31
N LYS A 639 -3.31 38.38 2.46
CA LYS A 639 -3.28 39.29 1.31
C LYS A 639 -4.01 38.71 0.09
N GLU A 640 -3.71 37.47 -0.28
CA GLU A 640 -4.32 36.80 -1.44
C GLU A 640 -4.74 35.36 -1.09
N LYS A 641 -5.83 34.90 -1.73
CA LYS A 641 -6.28 33.51 -1.74
C LYS A 641 -6.11 32.96 -3.15
N LEU A 642 -5.26 31.96 -3.32
CA LEU A 642 -4.88 31.39 -4.61
C LEU A 642 -5.15 29.88 -4.62
N SER A 643 -5.43 29.30 -5.79
CA SER A 643 -5.33 27.85 -5.94
C SER A 643 -3.86 27.43 -5.90
N PHE A 644 -3.62 26.19 -5.49
CA PHE A 644 -2.27 25.64 -5.41
C PHE A 644 -1.51 25.74 -6.73
N ASP A 645 -2.14 25.38 -7.85
CA ASP A 645 -1.52 25.44 -9.18
C ASP A 645 -1.13 26.87 -9.59
N VAL A 646 -2.00 27.85 -9.32
CA VAL A 646 -1.72 29.26 -9.63
C VAL A 646 -0.55 29.75 -8.78
N TRP A 647 -0.49 29.34 -7.51
CA TRP A 647 0.59 29.73 -6.61
C TRP A 647 1.94 29.06 -6.94
N THR A 648 1.93 27.80 -7.35
CA THR A 648 3.12 27.09 -7.81
C THR A 648 3.59 27.56 -9.19
N GLY A 649 2.71 28.16 -10.00
CA GLY A 649 2.97 28.55 -11.39
C GLY A 649 2.87 27.34 -12.35
N ASN A 650 3.28 27.50 -13.61
CA ASN A 650 3.39 26.44 -14.64
C ASN A 650 4.43 25.34 -14.29
N VAL A 651 4.66 25.10 -13.00
CA VAL A 651 5.61 24.17 -12.43
C VAL A 651 5.00 22.76 -12.48
N MET A 652 4.88 22.29 -13.72
CA MET A 652 5.12 20.91 -14.19
C MET A 652 4.01 19.85 -14.04
N ASP A 653 3.79 19.12 -15.15
CA ASP A 653 2.99 17.89 -15.24
C ASP A 653 3.42 16.83 -14.22
N ILE A 654 2.46 16.06 -13.69
CA ILE A 654 2.66 14.93 -12.75
C ILE A 654 3.73 13.95 -13.25
N ASN A 655 3.82 13.74 -14.56
CA ASN A 655 4.80 12.85 -15.17
C ASN A 655 6.24 13.37 -15.02
N LEU A 656 6.43 14.69 -15.07
CA LEU A 656 7.75 15.29 -14.91
C LEU A 656 8.25 15.17 -13.46
N VAL A 657 7.38 15.22 -12.46
CA VAL A 657 7.73 14.96 -11.05
C VAL A 657 8.30 13.55 -10.88
N GLY A 658 7.70 12.54 -11.54
CA GLY A 658 8.21 11.17 -11.56
C GLY A 658 9.59 11.04 -12.23
N TRP A 659 9.86 11.82 -13.28
CA TRP A 659 11.16 11.86 -13.95
C TRP A 659 12.22 12.59 -13.12
N ILE A 660 11.86 13.70 -12.48
CA ILE A 660 12.76 14.49 -11.64
C ILE A 660 13.32 13.67 -10.46
N LYS A 661 12.52 12.75 -9.90
CA LYS A 661 12.98 11.76 -8.90
C LYS A 661 14.16 10.91 -9.39
N ASN A 662 14.25 10.67 -10.69
CA ASN A 662 15.28 9.81 -11.28
C ASN A 662 16.53 10.58 -11.73
N LEU A 663 16.46 11.91 -11.91
CA LEU A 663 17.57 12.73 -12.42
C LEU A 663 18.86 12.63 -11.59
N PRO A 664 18.83 12.57 -10.24
CA PRO A 664 20.06 12.49 -9.45
C PRO A 664 20.86 11.19 -9.63
N HIS A 665 20.29 10.16 -10.29
CA HIS A 665 21.04 8.94 -10.58
C HIS A 665 22.04 9.21 -11.70
N CYS A 666 23.32 9.12 -11.38
CA CYS A 666 24.39 9.04 -12.37
C CYS A 666 24.34 7.70 -13.10
N GLN A 667 25.04 7.61 -14.21
CA GLN A 667 25.03 6.46 -15.10
C GLN A 667 26.23 5.55 -14.85
N VAL A 668 25.99 4.24 -14.81
CA VAL A 668 26.99 3.18 -14.73
C VAL A 668 26.98 2.38 -16.04
N ILE A 669 28.14 2.19 -16.67
CA ILE A 669 28.35 1.18 -17.71
C ILE A 669 28.76 -0.11 -17.02
N ASN A 670 27.91 -1.13 -17.09
CA ASN A 670 28.19 -2.44 -16.51
C ASN A 670 29.15 -3.27 -17.41
N LYS A 671 29.58 -4.44 -16.93
CA LYS A 671 30.50 -5.34 -17.66
C LYS A 671 29.93 -5.90 -18.97
N SER A 672 28.60 -5.89 -19.13
CA SER A 672 27.91 -6.25 -20.37
C SER A 672 27.68 -5.04 -21.29
N TYR A 673 28.34 -3.92 -21.00
CA TYR A 673 28.18 -2.64 -21.68
C TYR A 673 26.71 -2.21 -21.76
N LYS A 674 25.98 -2.30 -20.66
CA LYS A 674 24.65 -1.71 -20.53
C LYS A 674 24.70 -0.51 -19.61
N LEU A 675 23.95 0.53 -19.99
CA LEU A 675 23.73 1.71 -19.17
C LEU A 675 22.74 1.39 -18.06
N GLU A 676 23.19 1.48 -16.83
CA GLU A 676 22.40 1.28 -15.61
C GLU A 676 22.40 2.55 -14.76
N LYS A 677 21.43 2.66 -13.86
CA LYS A 677 21.44 3.69 -12.84
C LYS A 677 22.45 3.30 -11.77
N SER A 678 23.20 4.29 -11.27
CA SER A 678 24.05 4.15 -10.08
C SER A 678 23.27 3.63 -8.88
N LYS A 679 23.97 2.92 -7.98
CA LYS A 679 23.40 2.40 -6.74
C LYS A 679 23.22 3.49 -5.69
N LYS A 680 24.08 4.52 -5.74
CA LYS A 680 24.09 5.67 -4.85
C LYS A 680 24.06 6.97 -5.63
N PHE A 681 23.53 8.00 -4.99
CA PHE A 681 23.48 9.36 -5.54
C PHE A 681 24.79 10.08 -5.31
N ALA A 682 25.43 10.52 -6.40
CA ALA A 682 26.64 11.32 -6.33
C ALA A 682 26.38 12.84 -6.42
N VAL A 683 25.15 13.23 -6.76
CA VAL A 683 24.80 14.59 -7.15
C VAL A 683 23.58 15.08 -6.38
N ASN A 684 23.68 16.29 -5.84
CA ASN A 684 22.60 17.04 -5.23
C ASN A 684 22.14 18.16 -6.17
N ILE A 685 20.82 18.28 -6.40
CA ILE A 685 20.25 19.33 -7.24
C ILE A 685 20.04 20.57 -6.36
N VAL A 686 20.74 21.65 -6.70
CA VAL A 686 20.73 22.91 -5.94
C VAL A 686 19.90 24.00 -6.62
N LYS A 687 19.50 23.80 -7.89
CA LYS A 687 18.61 24.68 -8.65
C LYS A 687 17.71 23.88 -9.58
N ILE A 688 16.48 24.36 -9.79
CA ILE A 688 15.52 23.70 -10.68
C ILE A 688 16.13 23.59 -12.09
N PRO A 689 16.15 22.38 -12.70
CA PRO A 689 16.58 22.21 -14.07
C PRO A 689 15.76 23.07 -15.04
N ASN A 690 16.38 23.61 -16.09
CA ASN A 690 15.63 24.33 -17.12
C ASN A 690 14.83 23.32 -17.94
N ILE A 691 13.53 23.54 -18.11
CA ILE A 691 12.68 22.70 -18.97
C ILE A 691 12.25 23.51 -20.17
N GLU A 692 12.65 23.03 -21.36
CA GLU A 692 12.26 23.59 -22.65
C GLU A 692 11.27 22.63 -23.32
N SER A 693 10.24 23.17 -23.98
CA SER A 693 9.38 22.34 -24.83
C SER A 693 10.11 22.01 -26.14
N SER A 694 10.02 20.77 -26.58
CA SER A 694 10.51 20.33 -27.88
C SER A 694 9.36 19.69 -28.64
N ASN A 695 9.20 20.01 -29.92
CA ASN A 695 8.22 19.38 -30.80
C ASN A 695 8.92 18.66 -31.97
N LYS A 696 10.19 18.28 -31.79
CA LYS A 696 10.96 17.62 -32.83
C LYS A 696 10.52 16.16 -32.92
N SER A 697 10.15 15.74 -34.12
CA SER A 697 9.85 14.36 -34.43
C SER A 697 10.73 13.93 -35.58
N TYR A 698 11.47 12.84 -35.42
CA TYR A 698 12.38 12.38 -36.46
C TYR A 698 12.57 10.88 -36.44
N LEU A 699 13.00 10.40 -37.59
CA LEU A 699 13.49 9.06 -37.82
C LEU A 699 15.02 9.08 -37.78
N GLU A 700 15.61 8.09 -37.14
CA GLU A 700 17.05 7.88 -37.08
C GLU A 700 17.38 6.42 -37.39
N THR A 701 18.27 6.19 -38.35
CA THR A 701 18.87 4.88 -38.62
C THR A 701 20.34 4.93 -38.21
N THR A 702 20.77 3.97 -37.39
CA THR A 702 22.15 3.88 -36.91
C THR A 702 22.66 2.44 -36.95
N LYS A 703 23.97 2.26 -37.06
CA LYS A 703 24.59 0.94 -37.14
C LYS A 703 24.70 0.34 -35.73
N VAL A 704 24.26 -0.91 -35.54
CA VAL A 704 24.25 -1.57 -34.22
C VAL A 704 25.66 -1.69 -33.61
N LYS A 705 26.73 -1.75 -34.44
CA LYS A 705 28.13 -1.76 -33.97
C LYS A 705 28.58 -0.47 -33.25
N GLU A 706 27.90 0.66 -33.47
CA GLU A 706 28.15 1.94 -32.76
C GLU A 706 27.30 2.08 -31.49
N GLU A 707 26.44 1.09 -31.18
CA GLU A 707 25.55 1.06 -30.01
C GLU A 707 26.13 0.22 -28.86
N LEU A 708 26.98 0.81 -28.03
CA LEU A 708 27.29 0.28 -26.69
C LEU A 708 26.12 0.35 -25.69
N ILE A 709 24.88 0.58 -26.10
CA ILE A 709 23.77 0.68 -25.14
C ILE A 709 22.52 0.07 -25.76
N ILE A 710 22.19 -1.16 -25.32
CA ILE A 710 20.96 -1.92 -25.60
C ILE A 710 19.64 -1.13 -25.26
N ASN A 711 19.73 0.13 -24.82
CA ASN A 711 18.62 1.00 -24.47
C ASN A 711 18.39 2.23 -25.38
N ASN A 712 19.20 2.49 -26.44
CA ASN A 712 18.95 3.51 -27.49
C ASN A 712 18.73 4.97 -27.04
N ILE A 713 19.21 5.36 -25.85
CA ILE A 713 19.08 6.71 -25.28
C ILE A 713 20.36 7.56 -25.49
N PHE A 714 21.47 6.98 -25.95
CA PHE A 714 22.80 7.60 -25.82
C PHE A 714 23.49 7.79 -27.17
N SER A 715 24.13 8.94 -27.40
CA SER A 715 25.00 9.17 -28.57
C SER A 715 26.47 8.92 -28.21
N ILE A 716 27.06 7.82 -28.68
CA ILE A 716 28.43 7.37 -28.34
C ILE A 716 29.47 8.05 -29.23
N LYS A 717 29.47 9.38 -29.27
CA LYS A 717 30.57 10.08 -29.95
C LYS A 717 31.77 10.32 -29.02
N ASP A 718 31.63 10.12 -27.71
CA ASP A 718 32.65 10.55 -26.72
C ASP A 718 32.98 9.56 -25.58
N LEU A 719 32.65 8.26 -25.69
CA LEU A 719 33.00 7.30 -24.61
C LEU A 719 34.52 7.11 -24.41
N SER A 720 35.34 7.48 -25.40
CA SER A 720 36.81 7.43 -25.31
C SER A 720 37.41 8.36 -24.26
N HIS A 721 36.64 9.34 -23.77
CA HIS A 721 37.10 10.36 -22.82
C HIS A 721 36.79 10.04 -21.35
N PHE A 722 36.03 8.98 -21.05
CA PHE A 722 35.64 8.65 -19.67
C PHE A 722 36.61 7.65 -19.03
N PRO A 723 37.16 7.98 -17.84
CA PRO A 723 38.01 7.05 -17.12
C PRO A 723 37.22 5.84 -16.62
N PHE A 724 37.92 4.70 -16.45
CA PHE A 724 37.36 3.45 -15.92
C PHE A 724 36.30 2.74 -16.79
N VAL A 725 36.17 3.11 -18.07
CA VAL A 725 35.38 2.37 -19.07
C VAL A 725 36.31 1.45 -19.87
N ASP A 726 36.05 0.13 -19.85
CA ASP A 726 36.90 -0.86 -20.52
C ASP A 726 36.81 -0.77 -22.06
N ARG A 727 37.96 -0.94 -22.73
CA ARG A 727 38.20 -0.60 -24.15
C ARG A 727 38.15 -1.78 -25.11
N ASN A 728 37.98 -3.01 -24.62
CA ASN A 728 38.13 -4.20 -25.46
C ASN A 728 36.82 -4.58 -26.18
N ILE A 729 36.50 -3.83 -27.23
CA ILE A 729 35.62 -4.29 -28.31
C ILE A 729 36.52 -4.51 -29.52
N GLU A 730 37.36 -5.55 -29.46
CA GLU A 730 38.04 -6.02 -30.66
C GLU A 730 37.01 -6.73 -31.55
N SER A 731 36.96 -6.25 -32.79
CA SER A 731 36.07 -6.69 -33.85
C SER A 731 36.25 -8.17 -34.17
N ASN A 732 35.31 -9.01 -33.72
CA ASN A 732 35.09 -10.27 -34.41
C ASN A 732 34.15 -10.01 -35.60
N ASP A 733 34.69 -10.27 -36.79
CA ASP A 733 33.99 -10.30 -38.06
C ASP A 733 32.65 -11.04 -37.95
N SER A 734 31.54 -10.29 -37.94
CA SER A 734 30.24 -10.83 -38.30
C SER A 734 29.69 -10.03 -39.47
N SER A 735 29.47 -10.76 -40.57
CA SER A 735 29.14 -10.31 -41.92
C SER A 735 27.68 -9.86 -42.11
N TYR A 736 27.04 -9.35 -41.05
CA TYR A 736 25.71 -8.74 -41.13
C TYR A 736 25.74 -7.43 -40.34
N ASP A 737 25.78 -6.32 -41.05
CA ASP A 737 25.61 -4.99 -40.46
C ASP A 737 24.11 -4.80 -40.17
N GLU A 738 23.69 -5.15 -38.95
CA GLU A 738 22.37 -4.79 -38.44
C GLU A 738 22.32 -3.29 -38.15
N TYR A 739 21.19 -2.65 -38.50
CA TYR A 739 20.90 -1.24 -38.22
C TYR A 739 19.67 -1.14 -37.32
N SER A 740 19.67 -0.16 -36.41
CA SER A 740 18.50 0.17 -35.61
C SER A 740 17.75 1.33 -36.24
N PHE A 741 16.47 1.10 -36.53
CA PHE A 741 15.50 2.06 -37.00
C PHE A 741 14.74 2.62 -35.80
N LEU A 742 14.88 3.93 -35.55
CA LEU A 742 14.36 4.62 -34.37
C LEU A 742 13.42 5.74 -34.80
N ILE A 743 12.22 5.77 -34.24
CA ILE A 743 11.31 6.91 -34.33
C ILE A 743 11.31 7.59 -32.97
N LYS A 744 11.76 8.84 -32.92
CA LYS A 744 11.81 9.65 -31.71
C LYS A 744 10.83 10.82 -31.82
N LEU A 745 10.00 10.99 -30.80
CA LEU A 745 9.00 12.04 -30.68
C LEU A 745 9.29 12.83 -29.41
N GLU A 746 9.99 13.95 -29.54
CA GLU A 746 10.37 14.80 -28.40
C GLU A 746 9.18 15.64 -27.92
N LYS A 747 9.11 15.86 -26.60
CA LYS A 747 8.13 16.75 -25.96
C LYS A 747 8.77 17.78 -25.04
N TYR A 748 9.79 17.38 -24.28
CA TYR A 748 10.53 18.28 -23.39
C TYR A 748 12.03 17.99 -23.42
N GLU A 749 12.84 19.02 -23.22
CA GLU A 749 14.27 18.92 -22.94
C GLU A 749 14.52 19.47 -21.53
N ILE A 750 15.14 18.66 -20.66
CA ILE A 750 15.58 19.06 -19.32
C ILE A 750 17.07 19.34 -19.40
N ILE A 751 17.48 20.55 -18.98
CA ILE A 751 18.85 21.04 -19.07
C ILE A 751 19.37 21.39 -17.67
N MET A 752 20.52 20.80 -17.34
CA MET A 752 21.22 20.93 -16.05
C MET A 752 22.61 21.49 -16.26
N ASN A 753 22.74 22.80 -16.06
CA ASN A 753 24.02 23.49 -16.09
C ASN A 753 24.85 23.19 -14.83
N ARG A 754 26.12 23.58 -14.83
CA ARG A 754 27.02 23.36 -13.71
C ARG A 754 26.59 23.96 -12.39
N ASP A 755 25.89 25.09 -12.43
CA ASP A 755 25.31 25.75 -11.26
C ASP A 755 24.04 25.05 -10.74
N HIS A 756 23.52 24.04 -11.46
CA HIS A 756 22.31 23.33 -11.05
C HIS A 756 22.57 22.20 -10.07
N PHE A 757 23.82 21.76 -9.92
CA PHE A 757 24.13 20.60 -9.11
C PHE A 757 25.53 20.63 -8.48
N ASN A 758 25.64 20.03 -7.30
CA ASN A 758 26.88 19.86 -6.55
C ASN A 758 27.10 18.38 -6.21
N PRO A 759 28.35 17.94 -5.93
CA PRO A 759 28.59 16.61 -5.39
C PRO A 759 27.84 16.41 -4.06
N SER A 760 27.44 15.17 -3.79
CA SER A 760 26.94 14.77 -2.47
C SER A 760 28.08 14.62 -1.47
N ILE A 761 27.82 14.92 -0.20
CA ILE A 761 28.82 14.85 0.87
C ILE A 761 29.38 13.42 0.97
N GLU A 762 28.52 12.42 0.82
CA GLU A 762 28.90 11.01 0.86
C GLU A 762 29.81 10.63 -0.32
N PHE A 763 29.58 11.20 -1.50
CA PHE A 763 30.44 10.96 -2.65
C PHE A 763 31.81 11.63 -2.49
N GLU A 764 31.86 12.87 -1.99
CA GLU A 764 33.13 13.54 -1.70
C GLU A 764 33.97 12.77 -0.66
N GLN A 765 33.32 12.26 0.38
CA GLN A 765 33.97 11.42 1.39
C GLN A 765 34.52 10.13 0.78
N ALA A 766 33.71 9.40 0.00
CA ALA A 766 34.14 8.16 -0.64
C ALA A 766 35.34 8.38 -1.59
N ILE A 767 35.38 9.52 -2.29
CA ILE A 767 36.53 9.89 -3.12
C ILE A 767 37.78 10.15 -2.28
N ASN A 768 37.65 10.88 -1.16
CA ASN A 768 38.79 11.13 -0.28
C ASN A 768 39.35 9.83 0.30
N ASP A 769 38.50 8.94 0.79
CA ASP A 769 38.90 7.61 1.29
C ASP A 769 39.58 6.78 0.20
N ALA A 770 39.08 6.84 -1.03
CA ALA A 770 39.69 6.15 -2.16
C ALA A 770 41.06 6.71 -2.54
N LEU A 771 41.23 8.04 -2.47
CA LEU A 771 42.51 8.71 -2.74
C LEU A 771 43.58 8.41 -1.68
N GLU A 772 43.18 8.16 -0.43
CA GLU A 772 44.07 7.78 0.68
C GLU A 772 44.39 6.28 0.73
N SER A 773 43.73 5.47 -0.10
CA SER A 773 43.93 4.03 -0.17
C SER A 773 45.35 3.65 -0.60
N MET A 774 45.84 2.50 -0.12
CA MET A 774 47.09 1.88 -0.62
C MET A 774 47.03 1.52 -2.11
N LYS A 775 45.83 1.38 -2.68
CA LYS A 775 45.61 1.13 -4.12
C LYS A 775 44.58 2.12 -4.68
N PRO A 776 44.94 3.41 -4.86
CA PRO A 776 43.99 4.47 -5.19
C PRO A 776 43.19 4.22 -6.47
N TYR A 777 43.83 3.68 -7.52
CA TYR A 777 43.14 3.41 -8.79
C TYR A 777 41.99 2.41 -8.63
N LYS A 778 42.22 1.29 -7.93
CA LYS A 778 41.20 0.24 -7.73
C LYS A 778 40.12 0.70 -6.76
N ALA A 779 40.48 1.49 -5.75
CA ALA A 779 39.51 2.08 -4.84
C ALA A 779 38.59 3.08 -5.58
N LEU A 780 39.16 3.97 -6.40
CA LEU A 780 38.40 4.90 -7.23
C LEU A 780 37.48 4.17 -8.21
N GLN A 781 37.97 3.10 -8.85
CA GLN A 781 37.13 2.26 -9.71
C GLN A 781 35.90 1.73 -8.95
N GLY A 782 36.08 1.23 -7.73
CA GLY A 782 34.97 0.77 -6.89
C GLY A 782 33.96 1.89 -6.55
N VAL A 783 34.46 3.11 -6.29
CA VAL A 783 33.59 4.28 -6.05
C VAL A 783 32.76 4.60 -7.31
N PHE A 784 33.37 4.68 -8.49
CA PHE A 784 32.64 4.99 -9.73
C PHE A 784 31.72 3.84 -10.20
N GLU A 785 32.00 2.59 -9.82
CA GLU A 785 31.07 1.45 -10.01
C GLU A 785 29.81 1.56 -9.14
N GLU A 786 29.91 2.19 -7.96
CA GLU A 786 28.78 2.37 -7.04
C GLU A 786 27.99 3.66 -7.32
N TYR A 787 28.70 4.77 -7.56
CA TYR A 787 28.16 6.12 -7.71
C TYR A 787 27.92 6.55 -9.16
N GLY A 788 28.43 5.83 -10.17
CA GLY A 788 28.33 6.20 -11.59
C GLY A 788 29.62 6.76 -12.17
N GLN A 789 29.84 6.63 -13.48
CA GLN A 789 31.01 7.20 -14.16
C GLN A 789 30.73 8.60 -14.77
N PHE A 790 29.48 8.90 -15.10
CA PHE A 790 29.09 10.18 -15.69
C PHE A 790 27.67 10.58 -15.32
N PHE A 791 27.36 11.85 -15.55
CA PHE A 791 26.07 12.48 -15.30
C PHE A 791 25.59 13.21 -16.55
N ALA A 792 24.37 12.91 -17.02
CA ALA A 792 23.79 13.59 -18.16
C ALA A 792 23.33 15.01 -17.80
N GLN A 793 23.84 16.02 -18.49
CA GLN A 793 23.39 17.40 -18.29
C GLN A 793 22.17 17.75 -19.13
N LYS A 794 21.90 16.99 -20.20
CA LYS A 794 20.74 17.19 -21.07
C LYS A 794 19.93 15.91 -21.21
N ILE A 795 18.64 15.99 -20.95
CA ILE A 795 17.73 14.84 -20.92
C ILE A 795 16.50 15.16 -21.76
N THR A 796 16.31 14.42 -22.84
CA THR A 796 15.15 14.60 -23.73
C THR A 796 14.06 13.60 -23.36
N LEU A 797 12.86 14.11 -23.12
CA LEU A 797 11.66 13.36 -22.80
C LEU A 797 10.72 13.31 -23.99
N GLY A 798 10.12 12.14 -24.22
CA GLY A 798 9.29 11.90 -25.39
C GLY A 798 8.75 10.47 -25.46
N ARG A 799 8.58 9.95 -26.67
CA ARG A 799 8.38 8.51 -26.94
C ARG A 799 9.38 8.01 -27.97
N ILE A 800 9.88 6.80 -27.78
CA ILE A 800 10.77 6.13 -28.74
C ILE A 800 10.20 4.79 -29.20
N PHE A 801 10.23 4.56 -30.50
CA PHE A 801 9.89 3.27 -31.11
C PHE A 801 11.10 2.76 -31.90
N LYS A 802 11.42 1.48 -31.74
CA LYS A 802 12.63 0.87 -32.32
C LYS A 802 12.36 -0.43 -33.07
N LYS A 803 13.18 -0.69 -34.09
CA LYS A 803 13.21 -1.97 -34.80
C LYS A 803 14.60 -2.19 -35.40
N ASN A 804 15.13 -3.41 -35.30
CA ASN A 804 16.35 -3.78 -36.03
C ASN A 804 15.99 -4.15 -37.47
N ILE A 805 16.72 -3.57 -38.42
CA ILE A 805 16.58 -3.77 -39.86
C ILE A 805 17.94 -4.16 -40.48
N PRO A 806 17.97 -5.04 -41.48
CA PRO A 806 19.19 -5.37 -42.21
C PRO A 806 19.53 -4.27 -43.24
N ASN A 807 20.82 -3.96 -43.41
CA ASN A 807 21.34 -3.14 -44.51
C ASN A 807 20.61 -1.79 -44.75
N ALA A 808 20.85 -0.80 -43.89
CA ALA A 808 20.41 0.58 -44.10
C ALA A 808 21.60 1.53 -44.26
N THR A 809 21.36 2.77 -44.67
CA THR A 809 22.32 3.87 -44.53
C THR A 809 21.98 4.66 -43.28
N SER A 810 22.99 5.09 -42.52
CA SER A 810 22.76 5.94 -41.35
C SER A 810 22.22 7.30 -41.78
N ALA A 811 21.04 7.66 -41.29
CA ALA A 811 20.34 8.89 -41.67
C ALA A 811 19.48 9.40 -40.52
N LYS A 812 19.39 10.72 -40.39
CA LYS A 812 18.47 11.40 -39.47
C LYS A 812 17.52 12.26 -40.30
N ILE A 813 16.23 11.96 -40.26
CA ILE A 813 15.18 12.56 -41.11
C ILE A 813 14.10 13.15 -40.22
N TYR A 814 13.89 14.46 -40.31
CA TYR A 814 12.82 15.14 -39.57
C TYR A 814 11.45 14.90 -40.22
N LEU A 815 10.49 14.45 -39.40
CA LEU A 815 9.11 14.17 -39.80
C LEU A 815 8.29 15.45 -39.82
N LYS A 816 7.55 15.68 -40.90
CA LYS A 816 6.64 16.83 -41.02
C LYS A 816 5.28 16.52 -40.41
N SER A 817 4.61 17.55 -39.90
CA SER A 817 3.21 17.41 -39.46
C SER A 817 2.27 17.28 -40.67
N PRO A 818 1.28 16.36 -40.67
CA PRO A 818 0.99 15.36 -39.64
C PRO A 818 2.02 14.22 -39.65
N ILE A 819 2.57 13.89 -38.47
CA ILE A 819 3.68 12.94 -38.29
C ILE A 819 3.38 11.58 -38.95
N VAL A 820 2.15 11.08 -38.76
CA VAL A 820 1.67 9.81 -39.34
C VAL A 820 1.84 9.77 -40.86
N LYS A 821 1.43 10.83 -41.56
CA LYS A 821 1.52 10.92 -43.02
C LYS A 821 2.98 11.01 -43.48
N SER A 822 3.83 11.69 -42.71
CA SER A 822 5.25 11.79 -43.03
C SER A 822 6.01 10.49 -42.76
N LEU A 823 5.56 9.67 -41.83
CA LEU A 823 6.23 8.43 -41.40
C LEU A 823 5.87 7.22 -42.28
N GLU A 824 4.62 7.15 -42.73
CA GLU A 824 4.07 6.00 -43.47
C GLU A 824 4.91 5.55 -44.69
N PRO A 825 5.45 6.44 -45.55
CA PRO A 825 6.28 6.02 -46.68
C PRO A 825 7.53 5.25 -46.26
N TYR A 826 8.15 5.61 -45.14
CA TYR A 826 9.37 4.96 -44.65
C TYR A 826 9.08 3.56 -44.09
N LEU A 827 7.99 3.42 -43.33
CA LEU A 827 7.57 2.12 -42.80
C LEU A 827 7.20 1.14 -43.92
N ASN A 828 6.50 1.62 -44.94
CA ASN A 828 6.11 0.82 -46.09
C ASN A 828 7.32 0.41 -46.95
N ASN A 829 8.26 1.34 -47.20
CA ASN A 829 9.44 1.07 -48.02
C ASN A 829 10.38 0.04 -47.37
N LEU A 830 10.51 0.07 -46.05
CA LEU A 830 11.33 -0.88 -45.28
C LEU A 830 10.57 -2.16 -44.89
N ASN A 831 9.30 -2.29 -45.30
CA ASN A 831 8.41 -3.40 -44.96
C ASN A 831 8.44 -3.75 -43.46
N ILE A 832 8.33 -2.73 -42.60
CA ILE A 832 8.39 -2.91 -41.13
C ILE A 832 6.98 -3.32 -40.63
N PRO A 833 6.78 -4.57 -40.17
CA PRO A 833 5.46 -5.05 -39.77
C PRO A 833 5.06 -4.60 -38.36
N TYR A 834 6.04 -4.36 -37.50
CA TYR A 834 5.85 -3.93 -36.12
C TYR A 834 7.08 -3.15 -35.62
N LEU A 835 6.86 -2.36 -34.57
CA LEU A 835 7.90 -1.66 -33.81
C LEU A 835 7.89 -2.15 -32.37
N LEU A 836 8.98 -1.90 -31.65
CA LEU A 836 9.09 -2.14 -30.21
C LEU A 836 9.09 -0.80 -29.47
N THR A 837 8.41 -0.74 -28.33
CA THR A 837 8.63 0.31 -27.32
C THR A 837 10.01 0.20 -26.69
N GLN A 838 10.41 1.19 -25.91
CA GLN A 838 11.61 1.13 -25.08
C GLN A 838 11.60 -0.09 -24.13
N GLN A 839 10.44 -0.47 -23.59
CA GLN A 839 10.26 -1.61 -22.67
C GLN A 839 10.07 -2.96 -23.40
N GLY A 840 10.14 -2.99 -24.73
CA GLY A 840 10.07 -4.23 -25.52
C GLY A 840 8.66 -4.69 -25.89
N LYS A 841 7.60 -3.94 -25.55
CA LYS A 841 6.23 -4.20 -26.04
C LYS A 841 6.18 -4.05 -27.57
N ILE A 842 5.63 -5.05 -28.24
CA ILE A 842 5.37 -5.05 -29.69
C ILE A 842 4.17 -4.15 -29.98
N ILE A 843 4.32 -3.29 -30.99
CA ILE A 843 3.30 -2.35 -31.47
C ILE A 843 3.13 -2.55 -32.97
N GLU A 844 1.90 -2.82 -33.39
CA GLU A 844 1.53 -2.86 -34.80
C GLU A 844 1.31 -1.46 -35.39
N LYS A 845 1.40 -1.33 -36.72
CA LYS A 845 1.28 -0.04 -37.43
C LYS A 845 0.03 0.76 -37.06
N ASN A 846 -1.11 0.10 -36.85
CA ASN A 846 -2.38 0.76 -36.51
C ASN A 846 -2.40 1.31 -35.08
N GLU A 847 -1.78 0.59 -34.13
CA GLU A 847 -1.66 1.03 -32.74
C GLU A 847 -0.67 2.21 -32.59
N LEU A 848 0.40 2.21 -33.38
CA LEU A 848 1.39 3.28 -33.41
C LEU A 848 0.75 4.66 -33.61
N PHE A 849 -0.23 4.76 -34.51
CA PHE A 849 -0.86 6.04 -34.84
C PHE A 849 -1.69 6.61 -33.70
N GLY A 850 -2.35 5.76 -32.89
CA GLY A 850 -3.01 6.18 -31.66
C GLY A 850 -2.01 6.68 -30.62
N LEU A 851 -0.88 6.00 -30.46
CA LEU A 851 0.17 6.36 -29.51
C LEU A 851 0.95 7.63 -29.89
N ILE A 852 1.04 7.96 -31.18
CA ILE A 852 1.61 9.23 -31.66
C ILE A 852 0.69 10.41 -31.30
N GLN A 853 -0.63 10.18 -31.23
CA GLN A 853 -1.60 11.24 -30.91
C GLN A 853 -1.75 11.48 -29.39
N ASP A 854 -1.49 10.47 -28.56
CA ASP A 854 -1.54 10.56 -27.11
C ASP A 854 -0.15 10.43 -26.45
N LEU A 855 0.52 11.57 -26.25
CA LEU A 855 1.83 11.68 -25.59
C LEU A 855 1.72 11.97 -24.08
N ASN A 856 0.73 11.39 -23.39
CA ASN A 856 0.63 11.55 -21.94
C ASN A 856 1.73 10.76 -21.21
N ASP A 857 2.06 9.55 -21.64
CA ASP A 857 3.14 8.74 -21.04
C ASP A 857 4.49 9.04 -21.70
N LEU A 858 5.26 9.95 -21.08
CA LEU A 858 6.61 10.31 -21.54
C LEU A 858 7.67 9.41 -20.93
N GLU A 859 8.70 9.10 -21.70
CA GLU A 859 9.90 8.37 -21.29
C GLU A 859 11.18 9.12 -21.67
N ILE A 860 12.32 8.73 -21.07
CA ILE A 860 13.63 9.26 -21.49
C ILE A 860 13.99 8.63 -22.83
N ILE A 861 14.04 9.46 -23.87
CA ILE A 861 14.35 9.03 -25.23
C ILE A 861 15.77 9.39 -25.65
N GLU A 862 16.39 10.37 -24.98
CA GLU A 862 17.78 10.75 -25.22
C GLU A 862 18.45 11.34 -23.96
N LEU A 863 19.72 10.99 -23.74
CA LEU A 863 20.61 11.56 -22.74
C LEU A 863 21.84 12.08 -23.48
N ASN A 864 22.19 13.35 -23.24
CA ASN A 864 23.25 14.08 -23.92
C ASN A 864 24.03 14.97 -22.93
N ASP A 865 25.08 15.61 -23.44
CA ASP A 865 25.95 16.54 -22.70
C ASP A 865 26.46 15.92 -21.38
N PHE A 866 27.12 14.77 -21.50
CA PHE A 866 27.61 14.04 -20.34
C PHE A 866 28.82 14.71 -19.70
N ILE A 867 28.80 14.79 -18.37
CA ILE A 867 29.93 15.22 -17.59
C ILE A 867 30.55 14.04 -16.84
N PRO A 868 31.89 13.82 -16.93
CA PRO A 868 32.54 12.81 -16.11
C PRO A 868 32.33 13.12 -14.63
N LEU A 869 31.99 12.11 -13.84
CA LEU A 869 31.56 12.36 -12.46
C LEU A 869 32.67 13.01 -11.63
N TYR A 870 33.93 12.60 -11.81
CA TYR A 870 35.05 13.21 -11.08
C TYR A 870 35.22 14.71 -11.38
N LYS A 871 34.75 15.22 -12.53
CA LYS A 871 34.83 16.65 -12.84
C LYS A 871 33.92 17.49 -11.96
N ILE A 872 32.94 16.90 -11.24
CA ILE A 872 32.04 17.65 -10.36
C ILE A 872 32.66 18.00 -9.01
N LEU A 873 33.77 17.34 -8.66
CA LEU A 873 34.50 17.52 -7.41
C LEU A 873 35.25 18.85 -7.36
N ASP A 874 35.84 19.19 -6.22
CA ASP A 874 36.71 20.36 -6.13
C ASP A 874 37.99 20.21 -7.00
N GLU A 875 38.65 21.34 -7.30
CA GLU A 875 39.85 21.34 -8.16
C GLU A 875 41.01 20.49 -7.61
N GLN A 876 41.17 20.40 -6.28
CA GLN A 876 42.27 19.65 -5.67
C GLN A 876 42.04 18.15 -5.84
N GLN A 877 40.82 17.68 -5.57
CA GLN A 877 40.42 16.29 -5.77
C GLN A 877 40.55 15.89 -7.24
N GLN A 878 40.08 16.75 -8.16
CA GLN A 878 40.24 16.53 -9.60
C GLN A 878 41.70 16.33 -10.00
N ARG A 879 42.61 17.21 -9.55
CA ARG A 879 44.05 17.10 -9.85
C ARG A 879 44.65 15.80 -9.33
N LYS A 880 44.29 15.36 -8.12
CA LYS A 880 44.75 14.08 -7.55
C LYS A 880 44.30 12.88 -8.39
N ILE A 881 43.04 12.88 -8.81
CA ILE A 881 42.49 11.83 -9.68
C ILE A 881 43.19 11.83 -11.05
N ASP A 882 43.39 13.01 -11.66
CA ASP A 882 44.08 13.14 -12.95
C ASP A 882 45.53 12.61 -12.89
N ILE A 883 46.25 12.81 -11.79
CA ILE A 883 47.59 12.24 -11.58
C ILE A 883 47.55 10.70 -11.58
N ILE A 884 46.58 10.11 -10.87
CA ILE A 884 46.43 8.65 -10.77
C ILE A 884 46.09 8.05 -12.14
N LEU A 885 45.16 8.67 -12.89
CA LEU A 885 44.74 8.22 -14.22
C LEU A 885 45.85 8.30 -15.30
N ASN A 886 46.78 9.24 -15.13
CA ASN A 886 47.88 9.48 -16.07
C ASN A 886 49.18 8.73 -15.71
N SER A 887 49.29 8.18 -14.49
CA SER A 887 50.45 7.37 -14.10
C SER A 887 50.54 6.06 -14.91
N ASN A 888 51.66 5.87 -15.63
CA ASN A 888 51.87 4.70 -16.52
C ASN A 888 52.09 3.37 -15.75
N ASP A 889 52.43 3.42 -14.47
CA ASP A 889 52.71 2.24 -13.63
C ASP A 889 51.43 1.48 -13.21
N CYS A 890 50.28 2.15 -13.15
CA CYS A 890 48.99 1.51 -12.89
C CYS A 890 48.41 0.80 -14.12
N LYS A 891 48.72 1.25 -15.35
CA LYS A 891 48.23 0.64 -16.59
C LYS A 891 49.03 -0.59 -17.05
N SER A 892 50.26 -0.74 -16.56
CA SER A 892 51.21 -1.76 -17.04
C SER A 892 51.35 -2.98 -16.13
N SER A 893 50.98 -2.87 -14.85
CA SER A 893 51.11 -3.98 -13.88
C SER A 893 49.99 -5.03 -13.96
N GLU A 894 48.87 -4.75 -14.63
CA GLU A 894 47.75 -5.71 -14.78
C GLU A 894 47.59 -6.29 -16.19
N LYS A 895 48.28 -5.76 -17.22
CA LYS A 895 48.29 -6.34 -18.57
C LYS A 895 49.08 -7.66 -18.70
N LYS A 896 49.68 -8.16 -17.61
CA LYS A 896 50.49 -9.40 -17.61
C LYS A 896 49.80 -10.63 -17.06
N ASN A 897 48.56 -10.54 -16.55
CA ASN A 897 47.85 -11.69 -15.95
C ASN A 897 46.40 -11.84 -16.48
N PHE A 898 46.22 -11.80 -17.80
CA PHE A 898 45.05 -12.38 -18.47
C PHE A 898 45.47 -13.10 -19.74
#